data_AF-A0A0K6SAG3-F1
#
_entry.id   AF-A0A0K6SAG3-F1
#
_cell.length_a   1.000
_cell.length_b   1.000
_cell.length_c   1.000
_cell.angle_alpha   90.00
_cell.angle_beta   90.00
_cell.angle_gamma   90.00
#
_symmetry.space_group_name_H-M   'P 1'
#
loop_
_entity.id
_entity.type
_entity.pdbx_description
1 polymer ?
#
loop_
_entity_poly.entity_id
_entity_poly.type
_entity_poly.pdbx_seq_one_letter_code
_entity_poly.pdbx_strand_id
1 'polypeptide(L)'
;MAVSEKSVLEVPRVVCLSGILGIRLFWKVSCLSRGLLELRADSSSLGLGSVRLGFCSVSEREELARLLDDCLVRDDLPTLKRLLAVEGVSAQFPFLLTRALERYPSKERCIEFLSANWGTGGICSALSVDAVSGLTKESLASLIKGGVMKADSWVQHTHRRLMTISLLSVLIGCGKFECAEMALDQGARVEVCDSTSEWGVRRDHQVCFGWGPLQVLVVVLVLGRTVYGRGKGRFMSPDERERGFSLLRRVARAAKASGCLDWRVRVGMVGSLAGRCRRMRDEWADLSDSVEHTALGIACLSAEAEVVEVLLEAAKSEEGKGLSGRYEDLMSLAVSPEHWEARGRWKAEIEMDTSVALIVEQLGNFGFDLNREIVDKGTPLLEVCSKGWVKSAEALLEKGVSARGVTVRGRGGVPLECVPLLEALSSGSESSLPLVTLLLKAGADPNEPGVVRESDRIDRRNSPLATAIHMFHSKTASASTHATETVWPFLQALVEHGATCGEESTESPLLLACLFKDAELIRFLCKKAGANPRAVGKICTPSMKFAPRLFDSMPPSYSCDPLSFIFESVGSLAEWTKEGVEVQWGLVKTLVEMGGEPETELAGCDFRSLPSPASRCSSGFSRLANLISLVKECRGPLLLQLIRVLPLTALQEQVSFRRLGQAGLDPCPLAAALKVQWREGVEAMLERGVCVNRLSLSRLSNMSVRHNEDLHSPLRIALETGQKEIAAVLLERGARLSPADERWVLPSSVPADLAAMVNERRKSGDATTKKQSKSPPTKTSSSCGDAVSRVSIRPWKP
;
A
#
# COMPACT_ATOMS: atom_id res chain seq x y z
N MET A 1 -49.79 17.10 -26.42
CA MET A 1 -48.63 17.54 -27.23
C MET A 1 -48.35 16.45 -28.24
N ALA A 2 -48.70 16.67 -29.51
CA ALA A 2 -48.41 15.72 -30.59
C ALA A 2 -46.93 15.89 -30.97
N VAL A 3 -46.08 14.98 -30.49
CA VAL A 3 -44.71 14.85 -30.98
C VAL A 3 -44.82 14.40 -32.43
N SER A 4 -44.43 15.28 -33.36
CA SER A 4 -44.43 14.99 -34.80
C SER A 4 -43.71 13.66 -35.06
N GLU A 5 -44.30 12.74 -35.84
CA GLU A 5 -43.66 11.47 -36.24
C GLU A 5 -42.24 11.67 -36.80
N LYS A 6 -41.93 12.87 -37.33
CA LYS A 6 -40.58 13.23 -37.78
C LYS A 6 -39.53 13.24 -36.66
N SER A 7 -39.87 13.64 -35.44
CA SER A 7 -38.87 13.75 -34.37
C SER A 7 -38.50 12.38 -33.75
N VAL A 8 -39.34 11.35 -33.91
CA VAL A 8 -39.05 10.00 -33.42
C VAL A 8 -37.99 9.31 -34.28
N LEU A 9 -37.96 9.59 -35.60
CA LEU A 9 -36.94 9.07 -36.51
C LEU A 9 -35.61 9.84 -36.46
N GLU A 10 -35.60 11.04 -35.90
CA GLU A 10 -34.36 11.82 -35.73
C GLU A 10 -33.44 11.22 -34.66
N VAL A 11 -33.98 10.65 -33.58
CA VAL A 11 -33.15 10.10 -32.49
C VAL A 11 -32.26 8.95 -32.97
N PRO A 12 -32.76 7.89 -33.63
CA PRO A 12 -31.90 6.82 -34.16
C PRO A 12 -30.89 7.34 -35.17
N ARG A 13 -31.26 8.34 -35.99
CA ARG A 13 -30.35 8.97 -36.94
C ARG A 13 -29.23 9.69 -36.21
N VAL A 14 -29.53 10.54 -35.22
CA VAL A 14 -28.52 11.24 -34.39
C VAL A 14 -27.61 10.24 -33.67
N VAL A 15 -28.16 9.13 -33.16
CA VAL A 15 -27.36 8.07 -32.52
C VAL A 15 -26.42 7.39 -33.53
N CYS A 16 -26.89 7.03 -34.73
CA CYS A 16 -26.03 6.51 -35.80
C CYS A 16 -24.97 7.51 -36.24
N LEU A 17 -25.30 8.80 -36.27
CA LEU A 17 -24.42 9.90 -36.64
C LEU A 17 -23.33 10.18 -35.61
N SER A 18 -23.59 9.92 -34.33
CA SER A 18 -22.63 10.18 -33.25
C SER A 18 -21.40 9.28 -33.26
N GLY A 19 -21.41 8.18 -34.03
CA GLY A 19 -20.37 7.16 -34.03
C GLY A 19 -20.36 6.28 -32.77
N ILE A 20 -21.27 6.49 -31.81
CA ILE A 20 -21.31 5.76 -30.52
C ILE A 20 -21.62 4.26 -30.68
N LEU A 21 -22.29 3.89 -31.77
CA LEU A 21 -22.72 2.52 -32.03
C LEU A 21 -21.56 1.60 -32.47
N GLY A 22 -20.44 2.18 -32.95
CA GLY A 22 -19.42 1.39 -33.66
C GLY A 22 -19.97 0.73 -34.94
N ILE A 23 -19.13 0.06 -35.71
CA ILE A 23 -19.49 -0.56 -37.00
C ILE A 23 -20.56 -1.65 -36.80
N ARG A 24 -20.42 -2.45 -35.74
CA ARG A 24 -21.25 -3.63 -35.51
C ARG A 24 -22.67 -3.26 -35.10
N LEU A 25 -22.86 -2.35 -34.14
CA LEU A 25 -24.21 -1.93 -33.76
C LEU A 25 -24.79 -0.99 -34.81
N PHE A 26 -23.99 -0.17 -35.49
CA PHE A 26 -24.46 0.60 -36.65
C PHE A 26 -25.10 -0.35 -37.67
N TRP A 27 -24.42 -1.44 -38.01
CA TRP A 27 -24.97 -2.43 -38.94
C TRP A 27 -26.26 -3.06 -38.41
N LYS A 28 -26.35 -3.41 -37.13
CA LYS A 28 -27.58 -3.99 -36.58
C LYS A 28 -28.75 -2.99 -36.55
N VAL A 29 -28.51 -1.77 -36.09
CA VAL A 29 -29.52 -0.71 -35.96
C VAL A 29 -30.02 -0.25 -37.32
N SER A 30 -29.12 -0.14 -38.30
CA SER A 30 -29.51 0.25 -39.66
C SER A 30 -30.40 -0.80 -40.37
N CYS A 31 -30.51 -2.03 -39.84
CA CYS A 31 -31.47 -3.03 -40.35
C CYS A 31 -32.90 -2.81 -39.84
N LEU A 32 -33.11 -1.97 -38.82
CA LEU A 32 -34.42 -1.88 -38.14
C LEU A 32 -35.48 -1.12 -38.96
N SER A 33 -35.07 -0.25 -39.88
CA SER A 33 -36.00 0.46 -40.77
C SER A 33 -35.35 0.75 -42.12
N ARG A 34 -36.19 0.96 -43.16
CA ARG A 34 -35.69 1.33 -44.50
C ARG A 34 -34.92 2.66 -44.49
N GLY A 35 -35.42 3.65 -43.75
CA GLY A 35 -34.75 4.95 -43.65
C GLY A 35 -33.38 4.88 -42.97
N LEU A 36 -33.19 3.98 -41.99
CA LEU A 36 -31.86 3.77 -41.40
C LEU A 36 -30.95 2.92 -42.30
N LEU A 37 -31.51 2.05 -43.13
CA LEU A 37 -30.75 1.25 -44.09
C LEU A 37 -30.10 2.14 -45.16
N GLU A 38 -30.77 3.23 -45.55
CA GLU A 38 -30.23 4.24 -46.48
C GLU A 38 -28.94 4.88 -45.96
N LEU A 39 -28.76 4.99 -44.64
CA LEU A 39 -27.51 5.50 -44.04
C LEU A 39 -26.29 4.64 -44.40
N ARG A 40 -26.46 3.36 -44.76
CA ARG A 40 -25.34 2.53 -45.22
C ARG A 40 -24.81 2.91 -46.60
N ALA A 41 -25.66 3.54 -47.42
CA ALA A 41 -25.28 3.96 -48.76
C ALA A 41 -24.58 5.33 -48.75
N ASP A 42 -24.79 6.12 -47.71
CA ASP A 42 -24.14 7.40 -47.50
C ASP A 42 -22.75 7.18 -46.87
N SER A 43 -21.68 7.36 -47.66
CA SER A 43 -20.30 7.22 -47.18
C SER A 43 -19.78 8.47 -46.46
N SER A 44 -20.57 9.55 -46.39
CA SER A 44 -20.20 10.76 -45.67
C SER A 44 -20.22 10.55 -44.16
N SER A 45 -19.72 11.53 -43.40
CA SER A 45 -19.85 11.56 -41.93
C SER A 45 -21.31 11.55 -41.46
N LEU A 46 -22.28 11.75 -42.36
CA LEU A 46 -23.71 11.67 -42.06
C LEU A 46 -24.34 10.28 -42.27
N GLY A 47 -23.55 9.29 -42.69
CA GLY A 47 -24.01 7.91 -42.88
C GLY A 47 -23.01 6.92 -42.32
N LEU A 48 -22.64 5.92 -43.12
CA LEU A 48 -21.64 4.92 -42.80
C LEU A 48 -20.28 5.53 -42.48
N GLY A 49 -19.95 6.70 -43.02
CA GLY A 49 -18.71 7.41 -42.70
C GLY A 49 -18.64 7.92 -41.26
N SER A 50 -19.76 8.02 -40.54
CA SER A 50 -19.76 8.36 -39.10
C SER A 50 -18.99 7.32 -38.27
N VAL A 51 -18.92 6.08 -38.74
CA VAL A 51 -18.22 4.97 -38.08
C VAL A 51 -16.71 5.20 -38.02
N ARG A 52 -16.16 6.09 -38.86
CA ARG A 52 -14.74 6.50 -38.78
C ARG A 52 -14.35 7.01 -37.39
N LEU A 53 -15.27 7.63 -36.67
CA LEU A 53 -15.06 8.09 -35.28
C LEU A 53 -14.81 6.94 -34.30
N GLY A 54 -15.29 5.74 -34.62
CA GLY A 54 -15.08 4.50 -33.87
C GLY A 54 -13.72 3.86 -34.15
N PHE A 55 -13.07 4.15 -35.28
CA PHE A 55 -11.77 3.56 -35.63
C PHE A 55 -10.63 3.98 -34.71
N CYS A 56 -10.89 4.81 -33.70
CA CYS A 56 -9.92 5.06 -32.64
C CYS A 56 -9.63 3.78 -31.83
N SER A 57 -10.61 2.89 -31.60
CA SER A 57 -10.37 1.65 -30.86
C SER A 57 -9.85 0.52 -31.74
N VAL A 58 -9.04 -0.37 -31.17
CA VAL A 58 -8.55 -1.57 -31.87
C VAL A 58 -9.71 -2.51 -32.17
N SER A 59 -10.63 -2.66 -31.21
CA SER A 59 -11.82 -3.52 -31.36
C SER A 59 -12.70 -3.14 -32.56
N GLU A 60 -12.92 -1.86 -32.82
CA GLU A 60 -13.73 -1.40 -33.97
C GLU A 60 -13.04 -1.68 -35.30
N ARG A 61 -11.71 -1.51 -35.38
CA ARG A 61 -10.93 -1.87 -36.57
C ARG A 61 -10.95 -3.39 -36.81
N GLU A 62 -10.89 -4.19 -35.75
CA GLU A 62 -11.05 -5.66 -35.83
C GLU A 62 -12.45 -6.08 -36.28
N GLU A 63 -13.50 -5.43 -35.79
CA GLU A 63 -14.88 -5.68 -36.23
C GLU A 63 -15.07 -5.29 -37.69
N LEU A 64 -14.47 -4.18 -38.14
CA LEU A 64 -14.46 -3.80 -39.56
C LEU A 64 -13.74 -4.84 -40.41
N ALA A 65 -12.60 -5.34 -39.95
CA ALA A 65 -11.87 -6.42 -40.63
C ALA A 65 -12.71 -7.68 -40.81
N ARG A 66 -13.41 -8.07 -39.73
CA ARG A 66 -14.33 -9.21 -39.73
C ARG A 66 -15.50 -8.99 -40.68
N LEU A 67 -16.05 -7.77 -40.71
CA LEU A 67 -17.12 -7.42 -41.63
C LEU A 67 -16.65 -7.45 -43.10
N LEU A 68 -15.44 -6.96 -43.39
CA LEU A 68 -14.85 -7.06 -44.74
C LEU A 68 -14.64 -8.52 -45.13
N ASP A 69 -14.13 -9.37 -44.22
CA ASP A 69 -14.01 -10.81 -44.46
C ASP A 69 -15.36 -11.47 -44.70
N ASP A 70 -16.38 -11.14 -43.91
CA ASP A 70 -17.73 -11.67 -44.08
C ASP A 70 -18.29 -11.32 -45.47
N CYS A 71 -17.96 -10.13 -46.00
CA CYS A 71 -18.31 -9.76 -47.37
C CYS A 71 -17.60 -10.64 -48.39
N LEU A 72 -16.31 -10.94 -48.19
CA LEU A 72 -15.56 -11.85 -49.06
C LEU A 72 -16.13 -13.27 -49.00
N VAL A 73 -16.36 -13.81 -47.80
CA VAL A 73 -16.95 -15.14 -47.58
C VAL A 73 -18.28 -15.28 -48.30
N ARG A 74 -19.12 -14.24 -48.28
CA ARG A 74 -20.46 -14.23 -48.88
C ARG A 74 -20.48 -13.78 -50.35
N ASP A 75 -19.35 -13.34 -50.89
CA ASP A 75 -19.27 -12.63 -52.18
C ASP A 75 -20.23 -11.42 -52.27
N ASP A 76 -20.43 -10.72 -51.15
CA ASP A 76 -21.33 -9.56 -51.03
C ASP A 76 -20.65 -8.27 -51.54
N LEU A 77 -20.51 -8.21 -52.86
CA LEU A 77 -19.89 -7.08 -53.56
C LEU A 77 -20.53 -5.72 -53.23
N PRO A 78 -21.87 -5.54 -53.18
CA PRO A 78 -22.47 -4.26 -52.84
C PRO A 78 -22.06 -3.74 -51.45
N THR A 79 -22.02 -4.63 -50.45
CA THR A 79 -21.58 -4.24 -49.11
C THR A 79 -20.09 -3.92 -49.07
N LEU A 80 -19.26 -4.75 -49.71
CA LEU A 80 -17.81 -4.50 -49.81
C LEU A 80 -17.53 -3.12 -50.45
N LYS A 81 -18.20 -2.80 -51.56
CA LYS A 81 -18.10 -1.49 -52.23
C LYS A 81 -18.42 -0.33 -51.29
N ARG A 82 -19.51 -0.42 -50.52
CA ARG A 82 -19.91 0.63 -49.57
C ARG A 82 -18.89 0.82 -48.45
N LEU A 83 -18.39 -0.29 -47.89
CA LEU A 83 -17.37 -0.23 -46.84
C LEU A 83 -16.06 0.39 -47.33
N LEU A 84 -15.60 0.01 -48.53
CA LEU A 84 -14.37 0.55 -49.11
C LEU A 84 -14.52 1.98 -49.65
N ALA A 85 -15.76 2.43 -49.90
CA ALA A 85 -16.06 3.82 -50.26
C ALA A 85 -15.98 4.77 -49.05
N VAL A 86 -15.97 4.25 -47.83
CA VAL A 86 -15.68 5.07 -46.64
C VAL A 86 -14.21 5.48 -46.66
N GLU A 87 -13.98 6.77 -46.63
CA GLU A 87 -12.65 7.34 -46.68
C GLU A 87 -11.73 6.76 -45.59
N GLY A 88 -10.53 6.34 -45.99
CA GLY A 88 -9.53 5.75 -45.09
C GLY A 88 -9.68 4.24 -44.84
N VAL A 89 -10.84 3.62 -45.11
CA VAL A 89 -11.01 2.17 -44.88
C VAL A 89 -10.07 1.38 -45.79
N SER A 90 -10.08 1.65 -47.09
CA SER A 90 -9.25 0.94 -48.06
C SER A 90 -7.74 0.96 -47.75
N ALA A 91 -7.28 2.01 -47.09
CA ALA A 91 -5.89 2.17 -46.63
C ALA A 91 -5.49 1.14 -45.58
N GLN A 92 -6.42 0.83 -44.68
CA GLN A 92 -6.15 0.03 -43.49
C GLN A 92 -6.10 -1.47 -43.81
N PHE A 93 -6.54 -1.86 -45.01
CA PHE A 93 -6.63 -3.26 -45.45
C PHE A 93 -6.01 -3.47 -46.84
N PRO A 94 -4.70 -3.18 -47.00
CA PRO A 94 -3.98 -3.30 -48.28
C PRO A 94 -3.97 -4.72 -48.88
N PHE A 95 -4.21 -5.76 -48.07
CA PHE A 95 -4.14 -7.18 -48.50
C PHE A 95 -5.51 -7.81 -48.77
N LEU A 96 -6.58 -7.04 -48.92
CA LEU A 96 -7.91 -7.62 -49.17
C LEU A 96 -7.95 -8.51 -50.41
N LEU A 97 -7.28 -8.12 -51.50
CA LEU A 97 -7.22 -8.94 -52.72
C LEU A 97 -6.43 -10.23 -52.52
N THR A 98 -5.21 -10.14 -52.00
CA THR A 98 -4.38 -11.33 -51.70
C THR A 98 -5.12 -12.27 -50.76
N ARG A 99 -5.76 -11.73 -49.71
CA ARG A 99 -6.57 -12.51 -48.77
C ARG A 99 -7.77 -13.16 -49.43
N ALA A 100 -8.46 -12.46 -50.33
CA ALA A 100 -9.58 -13.01 -51.10
C ALA A 100 -9.13 -14.17 -52.00
N LEU A 101 -8.00 -14.01 -52.71
CA LEU A 101 -7.42 -15.03 -53.57
C LEU A 101 -6.96 -16.27 -52.78
N GLU A 102 -6.29 -16.07 -51.64
CA GLU A 102 -5.74 -17.17 -50.83
C GLU A 102 -6.82 -17.94 -50.08
N ARG A 103 -7.81 -17.25 -49.50
CA ARG A 103 -8.81 -17.88 -48.62
C ARG A 103 -10.13 -18.19 -49.30
N TYR A 104 -10.48 -17.43 -50.33
CA TYR A 104 -11.79 -17.49 -50.96
C TYR A 104 -11.69 -17.47 -52.49
N PRO A 105 -10.89 -18.35 -53.11
CA PRO A 105 -10.63 -18.32 -54.56
C PRO A 105 -11.89 -18.45 -55.43
N SER A 106 -13.00 -18.95 -54.89
CA SER A 106 -14.29 -19.09 -55.58
C SER A 106 -15.19 -17.85 -55.54
N LYS A 107 -14.73 -16.73 -54.96
CA LYS A 107 -15.53 -15.50 -54.77
C LYS A 107 -15.24 -14.49 -55.87
N GLU A 108 -15.62 -14.87 -57.10
CA GLU A 108 -15.23 -14.19 -58.33
C GLU A 108 -15.62 -12.71 -58.36
N ARG A 109 -16.82 -12.33 -57.87
CA ARG A 109 -17.31 -10.94 -57.99
C ARG A 109 -16.49 -9.98 -57.11
N CYS A 110 -16.23 -10.36 -55.88
CA CYS A 110 -15.37 -9.60 -54.99
C CYS A 110 -13.92 -9.59 -55.49
N ILE A 111 -13.38 -10.72 -55.97
CA ILE A 111 -12.02 -10.80 -56.52
C ILE A 111 -11.87 -9.93 -57.77
N GLU A 112 -12.81 -9.97 -58.72
CA GLU A 112 -12.81 -9.16 -59.93
C GLU A 112 -12.85 -7.67 -59.58
N PHE A 113 -13.77 -7.28 -58.67
CA PHE A 113 -13.86 -5.90 -58.20
C PHE A 113 -12.58 -5.43 -57.53
N LEU A 114 -12.04 -6.22 -56.60
CA LEU A 114 -10.80 -5.90 -55.91
C LEU A 114 -9.64 -5.81 -56.91
N SER A 115 -9.53 -6.73 -57.87
CA SER A 115 -8.48 -6.70 -58.90
C SER A 115 -8.56 -5.46 -59.81
N ALA A 116 -9.78 -5.02 -60.13
CA ALA A 116 -10.00 -3.87 -61.01
C ALA A 116 -9.79 -2.52 -60.31
N ASN A 117 -10.09 -2.42 -59.01
CA ASN A 117 -10.11 -1.16 -58.27
C ASN A 117 -8.93 -1.03 -57.29
N TRP A 118 -8.41 -2.16 -56.84
CA TRP A 118 -7.19 -2.28 -56.07
C TRP A 118 -6.21 -3.08 -56.93
N GLY A 119 -5.37 -2.34 -57.68
CA GLY A 119 -4.16 -2.94 -58.21
C GLY A 119 -3.39 -3.65 -57.08
N THR A 120 -2.34 -4.40 -57.39
CA THR A 120 -1.45 -5.07 -56.42
C THR A 120 -0.72 -4.12 -55.45
N GLY A 121 -1.27 -2.92 -55.21
CA GLY A 121 -1.36 -2.35 -53.87
C GLY A 121 0.00 -2.07 -53.28
N GLY A 122 0.95 -1.64 -54.11
CA GLY A 122 2.29 -1.28 -53.68
C GLY A 122 2.99 -2.34 -52.83
N ILE A 123 2.61 -3.62 -52.93
CA ILE A 123 3.27 -4.68 -52.17
C ILE A 123 4.67 -4.83 -52.75
N CYS A 124 5.66 -4.33 -52.02
CA CYS A 124 7.04 -4.56 -52.39
C CYS A 124 7.48 -5.86 -51.73
N SER A 125 6.99 -7.00 -52.24
CA SER A 125 7.41 -8.33 -51.78
C SER A 125 8.92 -8.55 -51.92
N ALA A 126 9.56 -7.76 -52.79
CA ALA A 126 11.01 -7.73 -52.99
C ALA A 126 11.78 -7.13 -51.81
N LEU A 127 11.16 -6.31 -50.94
CA LEU A 127 11.84 -5.66 -49.82
C LEU A 127 11.49 -6.32 -48.51
N SER A 128 12.49 -6.94 -47.88
CA SER A 128 12.40 -7.35 -46.48
C SER A 128 12.63 -6.15 -45.55
N VAL A 129 12.22 -6.26 -44.30
CA VAL A 129 12.56 -5.25 -43.26
C VAL A 129 14.08 -5.04 -43.15
N ASP A 130 14.87 -6.10 -43.32
CA ASP A 130 16.33 -6.02 -43.37
C ASP A 130 16.81 -5.19 -44.57
N ALA A 131 16.21 -5.36 -45.76
CA ALA A 131 16.54 -4.56 -46.93
C ALA A 131 16.20 -3.08 -46.72
N VAL A 132 15.05 -2.78 -46.12
CA VAL A 132 14.64 -1.40 -45.79
C VAL A 132 15.61 -0.74 -44.81
N SER A 133 16.16 -1.49 -43.85
CA SER A 133 17.17 -0.97 -42.92
C SER A 133 18.48 -0.52 -43.60
N GLY A 134 18.77 -1.05 -44.81
CA GLY A 134 19.91 -0.65 -45.63
C GLY A 134 19.66 0.54 -46.54
N LEU A 135 18.41 0.99 -46.69
CA LEU A 135 18.08 2.09 -47.60
C LEU A 135 18.68 3.42 -47.13
N THR A 136 19.07 4.23 -48.12
CA THR A 136 19.41 5.64 -47.97
C THR A 136 18.27 6.47 -48.51
N LYS A 137 18.27 7.77 -48.23
CA LYS A 137 17.24 8.69 -48.72
C LYS A 137 17.22 8.73 -50.25
N GLU A 138 18.38 8.72 -50.89
CA GLU A 138 18.55 8.80 -52.36
C GLU A 138 18.09 7.52 -53.04
N SER A 139 18.43 6.35 -52.47
CA SER A 139 17.99 5.08 -53.03
C SER A 139 16.48 4.91 -52.89
N LEU A 140 15.91 5.28 -51.73
CA LEU A 140 14.46 5.31 -51.55
C LEU A 140 13.78 6.27 -52.54
N ALA A 141 14.33 7.47 -52.73
CA ALA A 141 13.75 8.46 -53.64
C ALA A 141 13.78 7.97 -55.09
N SER A 142 14.86 7.29 -55.49
CA SER A 142 15.00 6.69 -56.82
C SER A 142 13.99 5.56 -57.03
N LEU A 143 13.75 4.72 -56.02
CA LEU A 143 12.74 3.66 -56.07
C LEU A 143 11.32 4.22 -56.19
N ILE A 144 11.00 5.29 -55.46
CA ILE A 144 9.69 5.96 -55.53
C ILE A 144 9.50 6.64 -56.88
N LYS A 145 10.48 7.44 -57.32
CA LYS A 145 10.42 8.16 -58.61
C LYS A 145 10.34 7.21 -59.80
N GLY A 146 11.02 6.06 -59.72
CA GLY A 146 10.97 5.01 -60.73
C GLY A 146 9.67 4.19 -60.74
N GLY A 147 8.76 4.42 -59.79
CA GLY A 147 7.52 3.65 -59.66
C GLY A 147 7.74 2.20 -59.20
N VAL A 148 8.97 1.83 -58.80
CA VAL A 148 9.31 0.50 -58.27
C VAL A 148 8.65 0.29 -56.91
N MET A 149 8.52 1.37 -56.14
CA MET A 149 7.85 1.38 -54.86
C MET A 149 6.97 2.62 -54.75
N LYS A 150 5.87 2.55 -54.00
CA LYS A 150 5.05 3.72 -53.68
C LYS A 150 5.36 4.18 -52.25
N ALA A 151 5.10 5.44 -51.94
CA ALA A 151 5.27 5.95 -50.58
C ALA A 151 4.35 5.25 -49.56
N ASP A 152 3.17 4.80 -50.01
CA ASP A 152 2.18 4.04 -49.25
C ASP A 152 2.35 2.51 -49.37
N SER A 153 3.51 2.05 -49.85
CA SER A 153 3.84 0.63 -49.96
C SER A 153 3.84 -0.08 -48.61
N TRP A 154 3.64 -1.40 -48.67
CA TRP A 154 3.66 -2.27 -47.50
C TRP A 154 4.80 -3.27 -47.59
N VAL A 155 5.36 -3.60 -46.42
CA VAL A 155 6.50 -4.51 -46.25
C VAL A 155 6.02 -5.76 -45.51
N GLN A 156 6.33 -6.92 -46.04
CA GLN A 156 6.00 -8.20 -45.41
C GLN A 156 7.16 -8.66 -44.53
N HIS A 157 6.89 -8.92 -43.26
CA HIS A 157 7.87 -9.43 -42.30
C HIS A 157 7.58 -10.92 -42.03
N THR A 158 8.54 -11.79 -42.37
CA THR A 158 8.32 -13.24 -42.51
C THR A 158 8.70 -14.09 -41.28
N HIS A 159 8.93 -13.50 -40.11
CA HIS A 159 9.28 -14.28 -38.92
C HIS A 159 8.04 -14.86 -38.19
N ARG A 160 7.77 -16.17 -38.38
CA ARG A 160 6.76 -17.02 -37.68
C ARG A 160 5.28 -16.61 -37.78
N ARG A 161 4.98 -15.33 -38.06
CA ARG A 161 3.65 -14.77 -38.32
C ARG A 161 3.77 -13.88 -39.53
N LEU A 162 2.79 -13.91 -40.43
CA LEU A 162 2.75 -12.96 -41.53
C LEU A 162 2.30 -11.63 -40.96
N MET A 163 3.28 -10.78 -40.68
CA MET A 163 3.07 -9.40 -40.29
C MET A 163 3.27 -8.52 -41.50
N THR A 164 2.36 -7.58 -41.68
CA THR A 164 2.42 -6.60 -42.75
C THR A 164 2.48 -5.23 -42.11
N ILE A 165 3.49 -4.48 -42.49
CA ILE A 165 3.90 -3.24 -41.83
C ILE A 165 3.96 -2.18 -42.91
N SER A 166 3.43 -0.99 -42.64
CA SER A 166 3.55 0.11 -43.61
C SER A 166 5.03 0.45 -43.82
N LEU A 167 5.42 0.84 -45.05
CA LEU A 167 6.80 1.26 -45.33
C LEU A 167 7.25 2.36 -44.35
N LEU A 168 6.37 3.32 -44.07
CA LEU A 168 6.61 4.40 -43.12
C LEU A 168 6.91 3.86 -41.71
N SER A 169 6.09 2.94 -41.19
CA SER A 169 6.34 2.27 -39.90
C SER A 169 7.69 1.56 -39.89
N VAL A 170 8.06 0.83 -40.95
CA VAL A 170 9.36 0.14 -41.04
C VAL A 170 10.52 1.13 -41.02
N LEU A 171 10.46 2.20 -41.80
CA LEU A 171 11.50 3.23 -41.84
C LEU A 171 11.69 3.87 -40.46
N ILE A 172 10.59 4.21 -39.79
CA ILE A 172 10.59 4.74 -38.43
C ILE A 172 11.22 3.75 -37.45
N GLY A 173 10.75 2.50 -37.43
CA GLY A 173 11.26 1.50 -36.49
C GLY A 173 12.72 1.09 -36.75
N CYS A 174 13.24 1.31 -37.97
CA CYS A 174 14.66 1.18 -38.31
C CYS A 174 15.50 2.43 -37.94
N GLY A 175 14.89 3.51 -37.43
CA GLY A 175 15.56 4.78 -37.15
C GLY A 175 15.97 5.57 -38.39
N LYS A 176 15.37 5.30 -39.55
CA LYS A 176 15.65 5.96 -40.83
C LYS A 176 14.78 7.20 -41.00
N PHE A 177 14.92 8.16 -40.09
CA PHE A 177 14.02 9.32 -39.99
C PHE A 177 14.00 10.18 -41.27
N GLU A 178 15.13 10.38 -41.94
CA GLU A 178 15.18 11.14 -43.20
C GLU A 178 14.45 10.44 -44.35
N CYS A 179 14.52 9.11 -44.40
CA CYS A 179 13.77 8.32 -45.36
C CYS A 179 12.26 8.37 -45.05
N ALA A 180 11.89 8.31 -43.77
CA ALA A 180 10.51 8.42 -43.32
C ALA A 180 9.91 9.80 -43.62
N GLU A 181 10.66 10.88 -43.37
CA GLU A 181 10.28 12.24 -43.75
C GLU A 181 10.04 12.35 -45.26
N MET A 182 10.97 11.82 -46.07
CA MET A 182 10.82 11.84 -47.52
C MET A 182 9.62 11.00 -47.99
N ALA A 183 9.38 9.83 -47.38
CA ALA A 183 8.19 9.04 -47.68
C ALA A 183 6.90 9.83 -47.37
N LEU A 184 6.87 10.54 -46.22
CA LEU A 184 5.76 11.42 -45.85
C LEU A 184 5.57 12.56 -46.86
N ASP A 185 6.66 13.19 -47.33
CA ASP A 185 6.64 14.21 -48.38
C ASP A 185 6.10 13.68 -49.72
N GLN A 186 6.29 12.39 -49.99
CA GLN A 186 5.76 11.70 -51.17
C GLN A 186 4.34 11.14 -50.96
N GLY A 187 3.64 11.54 -49.90
CA GLY A 187 2.26 11.15 -49.63
C GLY A 187 2.10 9.81 -48.92
N ALA A 188 3.12 9.32 -48.21
CA ALA A 188 2.95 8.19 -47.32
C ALA A 188 1.87 8.49 -46.27
N ARG A 189 0.98 7.52 -46.07
CA ARG A 189 -0.19 7.65 -45.21
C ARG A 189 0.18 7.37 -43.75
N VAL A 190 -0.53 8.02 -42.83
CA VAL A 190 -0.30 7.90 -41.37
C VAL A 190 -1.48 7.20 -40.68
N GLU A 191 -2.64 7.19 -41.31
CA GLU A 191 -3.86 6.48 -40.98
C GLU A 191 -3.85 5.02 -41.47
N VAL A 192 -2.71 4.36 -41.24
CA VAL A 192 -2.51 2.94 -41.53
C VAL A 192 -2.11 2.22 -40.24
N CYS A 193 -2.57 0.98 -40.07
CA CYS A 193 -2.15 0.14 -38.96
C CYS A 193 -1.45 -1.09 -39.52
N ASP A 194 -0.36 -1.50 -38.87
CA ASP A 194 0.24 -2.80 -39.12
C ASP A 194 -0.80 -3.89 -38.87
N SER A 195 -0.79 -4.96 -39.64
CA SER A 195 -1.67 -6.09 -39.40
C SER A 195 -0.85 -7.35 -39.18
N THR A 196 -1.22 -8.10 -38.14
CA THR A 196 -0.64 -9.42 -37.88
C THR A 196 -1.69 -10.48 -38.12
N SER A 197 -1.34 -11.47 -38.94
CA SER A 197 -2.11 -12.68 -39.08
C SER A 197 -1.38 -13.81 -38.34
N GLU A 198 -1.97 -14.27 -37.24
CA GLU A 198 -1.52 -15.49 -36.59
C GLU A 198 -1.96 -16.69 -37.40
N TRP A 199 -1.03 -17.30 -38.13
CA TRP A 199 -1.21 -18.62 -38.72
C TRP A 199 -0.86 -19.65 -37.64
N GLY A 200 -1.81 -19.92 -36.75
CA GLY A 200 -1.66 -20.86 -35.63
C GLY A 200 -2.87 -21.79 -35.50
N VAL A 201 -2.65 -22.97 -34.91
CA VAL A 201 -3.54 -24.16 -34.85
C VAL A 201 -4.98 -23.92 -34.32
N ARG A 202 -5.31 -22.73 -33.79
CA ARG A 202 -6.67 -22.39 -33.38
C ARG A 202 -7.48 -21.92 -34.60
N ARG A 203 -8.67 -22.50 -34.81
CA ARG A 203 -9.53 -22.30 -36.00
C ARG A 203 -10.00 -20.85 -36.20
N ASP A 204 -9.88 -20.01 -35.17
CA ASP A 204 -10.30 -18.61 -35.22
C ASP A 204 -9.13 -17.73 -35.65
N HIS A 205 -9.10 -17.39 -36.94
CA HIS A 205 -8.11 -16.51 -37.54
C HIS A 205 -8.35 -15.06 -37.10
N GLN A 206 -7.90 -14.70 -35.90
CA GLN A 206 -8.00 -13.33 -35.43
C GLN A 206 -6.96 -12.46 -36.14
N VAL A 207 -7.44 -11.49 -36.93
CA VAL A 207 -6.58 -10.41 -37.44
C VAL A 207 -6.43 -9.41 -36.32
N CYS A 208 -5.19 -9.20 -35.92
CA CYS A 208 -4.84 -8.24 -34.89
C CYS A 208 -4.32 -6.98 -35.56
N PHE A 209 -5.00 -5.85 -35.33
CA PHE A 209 -4.54 -4.54 -35.76
C PHE A 209 -3.48 -4.06 -34.79
N GLY A 210 -2.27 -3.90 -35.32
CA GLY A 210 -1.11 -3.42 -34.64
C GLY A 210 -0.99 -1.91 -34.71
N TRP A 211 0.24 -1.47 -34.90
CA TRP A 211 0.67 -0.12 -34.60
C TRP A 211 0.57 0.78 -35.81
N GLY A 212 0.20 2.04 -35.61
CA GLY A 212 0.31 3.05 -36.66
C GLY A 212 1.69 3.70 -36.65
N PRO A 213 2.08 4.38 -37.76
CA PRO A 213 3.36 5.09 -37.84
C PRO A 213 3.64 6.01 -36.66
N LEU A 214 2.61 6.71 -36.14
CA LEU A 214 2.73 7.59 -34.98
C LEU A 214 3.10 6.82 -33.71
N GLN A 215 2.41 5.72 -33.40
CA GLN A 215 2.69 4.92 -32.21
C GLN A 215 4.08 4.26 -32.31
N VAL A 216 4.47 3.77 -33.50
CA VAL A 216 5.81 3.22 -33.73
C VAL A 216 6.88 4.29 -33.46
N LEU A 217 6.68 5.52 -33.92
CA LEU A 217 7.62 6.62 -33.70
C LEU A 217 7.75 6.99 -32.23
N VAL A 218 6.61 7.10 -31.52
CA VAL A 218 6.60 7.32 -30.06
C VAL A 218 7.41 6.25 -29.35
N VAL A 219 7.21 4.97 -29.68
CA VAL A 219 7.97 3.89 -29.03
C VAL A 219 9.45 3.91 -29.37
N VAL A 220 9.82 4.21 -30.62
CA VAL A 220 11.24 4.35 -30.99
C VAL A 220 11.90 5.46 -30.16
N LEU A 221 11.26 6.62 -30.05
CA LEU A 221 11.74 7.77 -29.28
C LEU A 221 11.87 7.46 -27.79
N VAL A 222 10.81 6.88 -27.21
CA VAL A 222 10.76 6.46 -25.81
C VAL A 222 11.87 5.47 -25.48
N LEU A 223 12.04 4.44 -26.29
CA LEU A 223 13.02 3.40 -26.01
C LEU A 223 14.45 3.85 -26.28
N GLY A 224 14.63 4.99 -26.96
CA GLY A 224 15.95 5.46 -27.39
C GLY A 224 16.67 4.48 -28.31
N ARG A 225 15.95 3.58 -29.00
CA ARG A 225 16.54 2.53 -29.85
C ARG A 225 15.63 2.12 -31.00
N THR A 226 16.23 1.56 -32.04
CA THR A 226 15.49 0.97 -33.16
C THR A 226 14.72 -0.29 -32.74
N VAL A 227 13.51 -0.46 -33.28
CA VAL A 227 12.62 -1.60 -33.03
C VAL A 227 12.77 -2.68 -34.10
N TYR A 228 13.13 -2.29 -35.33
CA TYR A 228 13.35 -3.19 -36.46
C TYR A 228 14.85 -3.35 -36.81
N GLY A 229 15.18 -4.49 -37.44
CA GLY A 229 16.51 -4.78 -38.00
C GLY A 229 17.24 -5.97 -37.36
N ARG A 230 18.29 -6.46 -38.05
CA ARG A 230 19.21 -7.49 -37.49
C ARG A 230 20.08 -6.88 -36.39
N GLY A 231 19.73 -7.14 -35.14
CA GLY A 231 20.59 -6.84 -33.99
C GLY A 231 19.80 -6.64 -32.70
N LYS A 232 20.48 -6.66 -31.55
CA LYS A 232 19.91 -6.10 -30.32
C LYS A 232 19.74 -4.60 -30.60
N GLY A 233 18.51 -4.05 -30.56
CA GLY A 233 18.16 -2.70 -31.02
C GLY A 233 19.26 -1.66 -30.76
N ARG A 234 19.67 -0.95 -31.82
CA ARG A 234 20.75 0.04 -31.77
C ARG A 234 20.25 1.27 -31.02
N PHE A 235 20.99 1.73 -30.02
CA PHE A 235 20.69 3.00 -29.35
C PHE A 235 20.84 4.16 -30.33
N MET A 236 19.90 5.10 -30.25
CA MET A 236 19.94 6.31 -31.06
C MET A 236 20.98 7.27 -30.52
N SER A 237 21.69 7.95 -31.43
CA SER A 237 22.50 9.12 -31.05
C SER A 237 21.60 10.30 -30.67
N PRO A 238 22.11 11.32 -29.95
CA PRO A 238 21.38 12.56 -29.70
C PRO A 238 20.84 13.21 -30.98
N ASP A 239 21.65 13.27 -32.04
CA ASP A 239 21.23 13.83 -33.35
C ASP A 239 20.12 13.01 -34.01
N GLU A 240 20.16 11.68 -33.88
CA GLU A 240 19.10 10.82 -34.38
C GLU A 240 17.81 11.03 -33.59
N ARG A 241 17.90 11.18 -32.27
CA ARG A 241 16.75 11.47 -31.41
C ARG A 241 16.12 12.82 -31.77
N GLU A 242 16.92 13.85 -32.00
CA GLU A 242 16.44 15.18 -32.45
C GLU A 242 15.73 15.12 -33.81
N ARG A 243 16.32 14.39 -34.78
CA ARG A 243 15.64 14.12 -36.06
C ARG A 243 14.32 13.36 -35.86
N GLY A 244 14.29 12.41 -34.94
CA GLY A 244 13.06 11.70 -34.57
C GLY A 244 11.98 12.64 -34.01
N PHE A 245 12.34 13.63 -33.20
CA PHE A 245 11.40 14.66 -32.72
C PHE A 245 10.89 15.59 -33.83
N SER A 246 11.76 15.98 -34.77
CA SER A 246 11.35 16.70 -36.00
C SER A 246 10.28 15.91 -36.75
N LEU A 247 10.55 14.64 -37.02
CA LEU A 247 9.59 13.75 -37.68
C LEU A 247 8.31 13.58 -36.84
N LEU A 248 8.40 13.49 -35.52
CA LEU A 248 7.23 13.34 -34.64
C LEU A 248 6.25 14.50 -34.80
N ARG A 249 6.74 15.75 -34.81
CA ARG A 249 5.89 16.93 -35.06
C ARG A 249 5.15 16.82 -36.38
N ARG A 250 5.83 16.36 -37.44
CA ARG A 250 5.25 16.21 -38.78
C ARG A 250 4.20 15.10 -38.84
N VAL A 251 4.54 13.92 -38.32
CA VAL A 251 3.64 12.75 -38.30
C VAL A 251 2.43 13.01 -37.41
N ALA A 252 2.58 13.68 -36.26
CA ALA A 252 1.47 14.02 -35.38
C ALA A 252 0.49 15.01 -36.04
N ARG A 253 0.99 16.02 -36.77
CA ARG A 253 0.13 16.94 -37.55
C ARG A 253 -0.60 16.22 -38.68
N ALA A 254 0.11 15.36 -39.42
CA ALA A 254 -0.51 14.53 -40.46
C ALA A 254 -1.58 13.59 -39.87
N ALA A 255 -1.29 13.00 -38.70
CA ALA A 255 -2.22 12.09 -38.02
C ALA A 255 -3.47 12.82 -37.54
N LYS A 256 -3.32 14.05 -37.03
CA LYS A 256 -4.46 14.91 -36.70
C LYS A 256 -5.29 15.25 -37.93
N ALA A 257 -4.65 15.69 -39.03
CA ALA A 257 -5.32 16.02 -40.28
C ALA A 257 -6.11 14.82 -40.83
N SER A 258 -5.61 13.61 -40.61
CA SER A 258 -6.23 12.35 -41.05
C SER A 258 -7.23 11.77 -40.05
N GLY A 259 -7.42 12.40 -38.89
CA GLY A 259 -8.31 11.91 -37.81
C GLY A 259 -7.82 10.64 -37.11
N CYS A 260 -6.51 10.36 -37.14
CA CYS A 260 -5.90 9.18 -36.52
C CYS A 260 -4.95 9.47 -35.33
N LEU A 261 -4.87 10.72 -34.87
CA LEU A 261 -4.06 11.09 -33.69
C LEU A 261 -4.47 10.29 -32.43
N ASP A 262 -5.78 10.06 -32.26
CA ASP A 262 -6.37 9.39 -31.10
C ASP A 262 -6.48 7.87 -31.29
N TRP A 263 -5.84 7.30 -32.32
CA TRP A 263 -5.85 5.86 -32.51
C TRP A 263 -5.14 5.17 -31.37
N ARG A 264 -5.84 4.18 -30.81
CA ARG A 264 -5.39 3.35 -29.71
C ARG A 264 -4.77 2.06 -30.24
N VAL A 265 -3.79 1.54 -29.53
CA VAL A 265 -3.12 0.27 -29.83
C VAL A 265 -3.00 -0.57 -28.57
N ARG A 266 -2.99 -1.90 -28.72
CA ARG A 266 -2.69 -2.82 -27.61
C ARG A 266 -1.18 -2.89 -27.42
N VAL A 267 -0.75 -2.50 -26.24
CA VAL A 267 0.66 -2.35 -25.87
C VAL A 267 1.36 -3.71 -25.72
N GLY A 268 0.66 -4.75 -25.26
CA GLY A 268 1.19 -6.13 -25.19
C GLY A 268 1.71 -6.69 -26.52
N MET A 269 1.27 -6.16 -27.67
CA MET A 269 1.76 -6.58 -28.99
C MET A 269 3.20 -6.15 -29.32
N VAL A 270 3.84 -5.23 -28.57
CA VAL A 270 5.24 -4.84 -28.82
C VAL A 270 6.20 -6.03 -28.71
N GLY A 271 5.92 -6.97 -27.80
CA GLY A 271 6.70 -8.19 -27.65
C GLY A 271 6.71 -9.07 -28.92
N SER A 272 5.73 -8.89 -29.82
CA SER A 272 5.68 -9.56 -31.13
C SER A 272 6.49 -8.84 -32.19
N LEU A 273 6.46 -7.50 -32.20
CA LEU A 273 7.25 -6.63 -33.09
C LEU A 273 8.75 -6.77 -32.84
N ALA A 274 9.16 -6.86 -31.57
CA ALA A 274 10.56 -6.93 -31.18
C ALA A 274 11.24 -8.28 -31.48
N GLY A 275 10.50 -9.29 -31.96
CA GLY A 275 10.91 -10.54 -32.64
C GLY A 275 11.92 -11.50 -31.96
N ARG A 276 12.83 -11.01 -31.13
CA ARG A 276 13.98 -11.70 -30.53
C ARG A 276 14.35 -11.20 -29.14
N CYS A 277 13.85 -10.05 -28.68
CA CYS A 277 14.04 -9.65 -27.29
C CYS A 277 13.01 -10.35 -26.40
N ARG A 278 13.31 -11.59 -25.92
CA ARG A 278 12.54 -12.22 -24.83
C ARG A 278 12.29 -11.24 -23.68
N ARG A 279 13.34 -10.48 -23.33
CA ARG A 279 13.29 -9.39 -22.36
C ARG A 279 12.13 -8.43 -22.60
N MET A 280 11.93 -7.97 -23.83
CA MET A 280 10.91 -6.97 -24.17
C MET A 280 9.49 -7.55 -24.18
N ARG A 281 9.36 -8.85 -24.47
CA ARG A 281 8.10 -9.57 -24.33
C ARG A 281 7.74 -9.72 -22.85
N ASP A 282 8.67 -10.14 -22.02
CA ASP A 282 8.46 -10.28 -20.57
C ASP A 282 8.21 -8.89 -19.93
N GLU A 283 8.89 -7.83 -20.40
CA GLU A 283 8.75 -6.43 -19.95
C GLU A 283 7.36 -5.81 -20.23
N TRP A 284 6.59 -6.35 -21.19
CA TRP A 284 5.30 -5.77 -21.64
C TRP A 284 4.13 -6.77 -21.58
N ALA A 285 4.38 -8.04 -21.26
CA ALA A 285 3.34 -9.08 -21.18
C ALA A 285 2.41 -8.95 -19.96
N ASP A 286 2.86 -8.29 -18.89
CA ASP A 286 2.05 -8.05 -17.69
C ASP A 286 1.04 -6.90 -17.87
N LEU A 287 1.27 -6.02 -18.85
CA LEU A 287 0.26 -5.06 -19.29
C LEU A 287 -0.81 -5.87 -20.02
N SER A 288 -1.92 -6.13 -19.32
CA SER A 288 -2.98 -7.00 -19.84
C SER A 288 -3.32 -6.63 -21.28
N ASP A 289 -3.46 -7.63 -22.15
CA ASP A 289 -3.83 -7.50 -23.57
C ASP A 289 -5.14 -6.71 -23.80
N SER A 290 -5.84 -6.29 -22.74
CA SER A 290 -7.11 -5.58 -22.80
C SER A 290 -6.99 -4.05 -22.87
N VAL A 291 -5.88 -3.43 -22.47
CA VAL A 291 -5.80 -1.96 -22.39
C VAL A 291 -5.24 -1.38 -23.70
N GLU A 292 -6.04 -0.53 -24.34
CA GLU A 292 -5.67 0.18 -25.56
C GLU A 292 -5.19 1.59 -25.23
N HIS A 293 -4.00 1.97 -25.72
CA HIS A 293 -3.39 3.27 -25.44
C HIS A 293 -3.22 4.08 -26.73
N THR A 294 -3.49 5.39 -26.65
CA THR A 294 -3.14 6.34 -27.73
C THR A 294 -1.63 6.57 -27.79
N ALA A 295 -1.13 7.23 -28.84
CA ALA A 295 0.26 7.68 -28.89
C ALA A 295 0.63 8.54 -27.67
N LEU A 296 -0.27 9.44 -27.26
CA LEU A 296 -0.10 10.26 -26.06
C LEU A 296 -0.09 9.41 -24.78
N GLY A 297 -0.98 8.42 -24.68
CA GLY A 297 -1.00 7.48 -23.55
C GLY A 297 0.29 6.67 -23.43
N ILE A 298 0.89 6.24 -24.55
CA ILE A 298 2.18 5.55 -24.53
C ILE A 298 3.31 6.48 -24.07
N ALA A 299 3.31 7.73 -24.52
CA ALA A 299 4.28 8.74 -24.10
C ALA A 299 4.19 9.04 -22.61
N CYS A 300 2.97 9.20 -22.07
CA CYS A 300 2.71 9.36 -20.63
C CYS A 300 3.17 8.13 -19.84
N LEU A 301 2.78 6.91 -20.27
CA LEU A 301 3.18 5.65 -19.65
C LEU A 301 4.71 5.47 -19.56
N SER A 302 5.43 6.14 -20.44
CA SER A 302 6.88 6.06 -20.54
C SER A 302 7.60 7.25 -19.92
N ALA A 303 6.87 8.18 -19.33
CA ALA A 303 7.37 9.42 -18.75
C ALA A 303 8.32 10.22 -19.68
N GLU A 304 7.96 10.34 -20.97
CA GLU A 304 8.73 11.12 -21.95
C GLU A 304 8.06 12.48 -22.22
N ALA A 305 8.36 13.45 -21.37
CA ALA A 305 7.76 14.79 -21.38
C ALA A 305 7.90 15.52 -22.74
N GLU A 306 9.04 15.38 -23.43
CA GLU A 306 9.25 16.00 -24.75
C GLU A 306 8.28 15.44 -25.81
N VAL A 307 8.02 14.13 -25.76
CA VAL A 307 7.08 13.46 -26.67
C VAL A 307 5.65 13.88 -26.35
N VAL A 308 5.30 13.97 -25.06
CA VAL A 308 3.99 14.45 -24.58
C VAL A 308 3.75 15.89 -25.07
N GLU A 309 4.73 16.78 -24.93
CA GLU A 309 4.66 18.17 -25.40
C GLU A 309 4.33 18.26 -26.90
N VAL A 310 5.09 17.54 -27.72
CA VAL A 310 4.92 17.55 -29.18
C VAL A 310 3.54 17.02 -29.58
N LEU A 311 3.07 15.94 -28.94
CA LEU A 311 1.76 15.36 -29.22
C LEU A 311 0.63 16.30 -28.80
N LEU A 312 0.76 16.92 -27.63
CA LEU A 312 -0.21 17.91 -27.13
C LEU A 312 -0.22 19.16 -28.04
N GLU A 313 0.94 19.69 -28.45
CA GLU A 313 1.05 20.80 -29.40
C GLU A 313 0.33 20.48 -30.71
N ALA A 314 0.58 19.29 -31.28
CA ALA A 314 -0.13 18.83 -32.46
C ALA A 314 -1.64 18.73 -32.20
N ALA A 315 -2.04 18.29 -31.02
CA ALA A 315 -3.44 18.12 -30.65
C ALA A 315 -4.20 19.46 -30.49
N LYS A 316 -3.55 20.58 -30.14
CA LYS A 316 -4.18 21.92 -29.99
C LYS A 316 -5.06 22.27 -31.18
N SER A 317 -6.38 22.22 -31.01
CA SER A 317 -7.33 22.62 -32.06
C SER A 317 -7.27 24.13 -32.26
N GLU A 318 -7.35 24.60 -33.51
CA GLU A 318 -7.52 26.03 -33.80
C GLU A 318 -8.86 26.56 -33.25
N GLU A 319 -9.85 25.68 -33.04
CA GLU A 319 -11.21 26.06 -32.62
C GLU A 319 -11.44 26.04 -31.10
N GLY A 320 -10.41 25.87 -30.27
CA GLY A 320 -10.57 25.89 -28.80
C GLY A 320 -11.47 24.78 -28.22
N LYS A 321 -11.97 23.85 -29.03
CA LYS A 321 -12.65 22.64 -28.56
C LYS A 321 -11.60 21.79 -27.85
N GLY A 322 -11.68 21.76 -26.51
CA GLY A 322 -10.79 20.96 -25.67
C GLY A 322 -10.73 19.50 -26.13
N LEU A 323 -9.60 18.85 -25.87
CA LEU A 323 -9.40 17.43 -26.18
C LEU A 323 -10.57 16.66 -25.56
N SER A 324 -11.42 16.08 -26.41
CA SER A 324 -12.65 15.40 -25.95
C SER A 324 -12.31 14.37 -24.88
N GLY A 325 -13.21 14.17 -23.90
CA GLY A 325 -13.03 13.33 -22.71
C GLY A 325 -12.78 11.83 -22.93
N ARG A 326 -12.08 11.43 -24.00
CA ARG A 326 -11.62 10.07 -24.31
C ARG A 326 -10.21 9.79 -23.78
N TYR A 327 -9.58 10.73 -23.08
CA TYR A 327 -8.24 10.61 -22.52
C TYR A 327 -8.24 10.28 -21.03
N GLU A 328 -9.16 9.40 -20.66
CA GLU A 328 -9.67 9.29 -19.29
C GLU A 328 -8.62 8.86 -18.24
N ASP A 329 -7.45 8.37 -18.65
CA ASP A 329 -6.44 7.82 -17.74
C ASP A 329 -5.00 8.31 -18.01
N LEU A 330 -4.77 9.40 -18.76
CA LEU A 330 -3.39 9.83 -19.07
C LEU A 330 -2.55 10.09 -17.81
N MET A 331 -3.17 10.68 -16.79
CA MET A 331 -2.51 10.90 -15.51
C MET A 331 -2.16 9.60 -14.82
N SER A 332 -3.09 8.65 -14.75
CA SER A 332 -2.84 7.29 -14.23
C SER A 332 -1.62 6.66 -14.89
N LEU A 333 -1.53 6.74 -16.23
CA LEU A 333 -0.42 6.18 -16.98
C LEU A 333 0.92 6.84 -16.64
N ALA A 334 0.92 8.16 -16.44
CA ALA A 334 2.14 8.90 -16.07
C ALA A 334 2.60 8.57 -14.64
N VAL A 335 1.67 8.49 -13.68
CA VAL A 335 2.03 8.34 -12.25
C VAL A 335 2.17 6.90 -11.79
N SER A 336 1.63 5.91 -12.52
CA SER A 336 1.70 4.48 -12.17
C SER A 336 2.64 3.67 -13.07
N PRO A 337 3.97 3.92 -13.07
CA PRO A 337 4.83 3.19 -13.97
C PRO A 337 5.04 1.72 -13.59
N GLU A 338 4.47 1.15 -12.50
CA GLU A 338 4.67 -0.18 -11.86
C GLU A 338 5.40 -1.27 -12.69
N HIS A 339 5.12 -1.34 -13.97
CA HIS A 339 5.86 -2.04 -15.03
C HIS A 339 7.33 -1.59 -15.27
N TRP A 340 7.85 -0.54 -14.62
CA TRP A 340 9.19 0.04 -14.78
C TRP A 340 10.28 -0.69 -13.99
N GLU A 341 9.97 -1.13 -12.77
CA GLU A 341 10.93 -1.84 -11.90
C GLU A 341 11.42 -3.16 -12.54
N ALA A 342 10.55 -3.81 -13.31
CA ALA A 342 10.88 -5.02 -14.07
C ALA A 342 11.84 -4.78 -15.27
N ARG A 343 12.06 -3.52 -15.70
CA ARG A 343 12.75 -3.19 -16.97
C ARG A 343 14.27 -3.17 -16.87
N GLY A 344 14.86 -3.37 -15.68
CA GLY A 344 16.29 -3.62 -15.46
C GLY A 344 17.24 -2.54 -16.00
N ARG A 345 16.70 -1.40 -16.43
CA ARG A 345 17.38 -0.26 -17.01
C ARG A 345 16.41 0.93 -17.00
N TRP A 346 16.77 1.95 -16.22
CA TRP A 346 16.81 3.38 -16.59
C TRP A 346 15.98 4.35 -15.74
N LYS A 347 16.62 5.53 -15.64
CA LYS A 347 16.36 6.70 -14.83
C LYS A 347 16.46 6.45 -13.34
N ALA A 348 17.36 7.18 -12.67
CA ALA A 348 17.30 7.27 -11.23
C ALA A 348 15.90 7.76 -10.85
N GLU A 349 15.34 7.32 -9.72
CA GLU A 349 14.00 7.72 -9.26
C GLU A 349 13.77 9.24 -9.36
N ILE A 350 14.81 10.02 -9.10
CA ILE A 350 14.86 11.49 -9.25
C ILE A 350 14.58 11.98 -10.68
N GLU A 351 15.12 11.32 -11.70
CA GLU A 351 14.90 11.67 -13.11
C GLU A 351 13.47 11.32 -13.56
N MET A 352 12.89 10.27 -12.98
CA MET A 352 11.49 9.89 -13.22
C MET A 352 10.54 10.93 -12.63
N ASP A 353 10.72 11.28 -11.36
CA ASP A 353 9.92 12.32 -10.68
C ASP A 353 9.97 13.64 -11.47
N THR A 354 11.16 14.04 -11.93
CA THR A 354 11.30 15.26 -12.75
C THR A 354 10.54 15.15 -14.08
N SER A 355 10.59 14.00 -14.75
CA SER A 355 9.90 13.80 -16.03
C SER A 355 8.38 13.77 -15.86
N VAL A 356 7.87 13.15 -14.79
CA VAL A 356 6.44 13.10 -14.47
C VAL A 356 5.91 14.48 -14.07
N ALA A 357 6.66 15.26 -13.30
CA ALA A 357 6.31 16.64 -12.98
C ALA A 357 6.10 17.50 -14.24
N LEU A 358 7.00 17.40 -15.23
CA LEU A 358 6.85 18.10 -16.51
C LEU A 358 5.59 17.65 -17.26
N ILE A 359 5.27 16.36 -17.25
CA ILE A 359 4.04 15.84 -17.87
C ILE A 359 2.79 16.36 -17.15
N VAL A 360 2.80 16.41 -15.81
CA VAL A 360 1.72 16.99 -15.00
C VAL A 360 1.49 18.46 -15.40
N GLU A 361 2.57 19.25 -15.49
CA GLU A 361 2.48 20.65 -15.90
C GLU A 361 1.89 20.80 -17.30
N GLN A 362 2.38 20.00 -18.25
CA GLN A 362 1.90 19.99 -19.62
C GLN A 362 0.41 19.61 -19.70
N LEU A 363 0.00 18.53 -19.05
CA LEU A 363 -1.41 18.10 -19.03
C LEU A 363 -2.29 19.15 -18.32
N GLY A 364 -1.87 19.69 -17.18
CA GLY A 364 -2.59 20.76 -16.49
C GLY A 364 -2.77 22.01 -17.37
N ASN A 365 -1.72 22.42 -18.09
CA ASN A 365 -1.76 23.57 -19.01
C ASN A 365 -2.72 23.36 -20.20
N PHE A 366 -3.03 22.10 -20.51
CA PHE A 366 -3.99 21.72 -21.55
C PHE A 366 -5.42 21.50 -21.03
N GLY A 367 -5.66 21.79 -19.74
CA GLY A 367 -6.98 21.70 -19.12
C GLY A 367 -7.43 20.27 -18.81
N PHE A 368 -6.51 19.32 -18.69
CA PHE A 368 -6.83 17.99 -18.20
C PHE A 368 -7.20 18.05 -16.71
N ASP A 369 -8.23 17.30 -16.31
CA ASP A 369 -8.60 17.15 -14.90
C ASP A 369 -7.59 16.25 -14.18
N LEU A 370 -6.74 16.87 -13.37
CA LEU A 370 -5.71 16.20 -12.59
C LEU A 370 -6.23 15.62 -11.26
N ASN A 371 -7.47 15.92 -10.87
CA ASN A 371 -8.12 15.32 -9.69
C ASN A 371 -8.86 14.02 -10.01
N ARG A 372 -8.95 13.65 -11.30
CA ARG A 372 -9.68 12.47 -11.73
C ARG A 372 -9.14 11.20 -11.06
N GLU A 373 -10.03 10.47 -10.40
CA GLU A 373 -9.69 9.22 -9.73
C GLU A 373 -9.26 8.15 -10.74
N ILE A 374 -8.14 7.53 -10.43
CA ILE A 374 -7.58 6.36 -11.08
C ILE A 374 -8.29 5.13 -10.52
N VAL A 375 -8.81 4.29 -11.42
CA VAL A 375 -9.47 3.03 -11.06
C VAL A 375 -8.58 2.22 -10.11
N ASP A 376 -9.11 1.88 -8.93
CA ASP A 376 -8.47 1.11 -7.85
C ASP A 376 -7.24 1.75 -7.16
N LYS A 377 -6.71 2.88 -7.66
CA LYS A 377 -5.51 3.55 -7.11
C LYS A 377 -5.75 4.90 -6.47
N GLY A 378 -6.90 5.55 -6.70
CA GLY A 378 -7.23 6.85 -6.11
C GLY A 378 -6.73 8.02 -6.96
N THR A 379 -6.37 9.15 -6.36
CA THR A 379 -5.97 10.34 -7.14
C THR A 379 -4.51 10.23 -7.62
N PRO A 380 -4.14 10.95 -8.68
CA PRO A 380 -2.74 11.05 -9.10
C PRO A 380 -1.81 11.52 -7.97
N LEU A 381 -2.29 12.42 -7.10
CA LEU A 381 -1.53 12.89 -5.93
C LEU A 381 -1.24 11.75 -4.94
N LEU A 382 -2.22 10.89 -4.69
CA LEU A 382 -2.06 9.75 -3.78
C LEU A 382 -0.95 8.80 -4.27
N GLU A 383 -0.93 8.53 -5.59
CA GLU A 383 0.06 7.65 -6.21
C GLU A 383 1.48 8.24 -6.21
N VAL A 384 1.65 9.54 -6.48
CA VAL A 384 3.00 10.15 -6.39
C VAL A 384 3.48 10.23 -4.94
N CYS A 385 2.55 10.37 -3.98
CA CYS A 385 2.89 10.42 -2.56
C CYS A 385 3.36 9.05 -2.03
N SER A 386 2.73 7.96 -2.45
CA SER A 386 3.16 6.59 -2.07
C SER A 386 4.56 6.26 -2.59
N LYS A 387 5.02 6.96 -3.64
CA LYS A 387 6.36 6.83 -4.23
C LYS A 387 7.38 7.84 -3.73
N GLY A 388 6.99 8.80 -2.89
CA GLY A 388 7.90 9.84 -2.42
C GLY A 388 8.35 10.83 -3.52
N TRP A 389 7.57 10.98 -4.59
CA TRP A 389 7.90 11.85 -5.73
C TRP A 389 7.54 13.32 -5.45
N VAL A 390 8.51 14.06 -4.91
CA VAL A 390 8.34 15.42 -4.41
C VAL A 390 7.96 16.40 -5.53
N LYS A 391 8.66 16.38 -6.67
CA LYS A 391 8.45 17.35 -7.75
C LYS A 391 7.11 17.15 -8.45
N SER A 392 6.72 15.90 -8.64
CA SER A 392 5.44 15.54 -9.25
C SER A 392 4.28 15.95 -8.33
N ALA A 393 4.42 15.75 -7.02
CA ALA A 393 3.45 16.23 -6.04
C ALA A 393 3.36 17.76 -6.05
N GLU A 394 4.49 18.47 -6.11
CA GLU A 394 4.53 19.94 -6.21
C GLU A 394 3.79 20.43 -7.44
N ALA A 395 4.10 19.88 -8.63
CA ALA A 395 3.42 20.21 -9.87
C ALA A 395 1.90 19.95 -9.81
N LEU A 396 1.45 18.85 -9.17
CA LEU A 396 0.03 18.56 -8.99
C LEU A 396 -0.65 19.60 -8.08
N LEU A 397 -0.04 19.91 -6.94
CA LEU A 397 -0.58 20.87 -5.97
C LEU A 397 -0.65 22.29 -6.56
N GLU A 398 0.36 22.71 -7.33
CA GLU A 398 0.35 24.00 -8.06
C GLU A 398 -0.76 24.08 -9.10
N LYS A 399 -1.17 22.95 -9.68
CA LYS A 399 -2.33 22.85 -10.59
C LYS A 399 -3.67 22.71 -9.85
N GLY A 400 -3.70 22.88 -8.53
CA GLY A 400 -4.92 22.88 -7.72
C GLY A 400 -5.48 21.49 -7.44
N VAL A 401 -4.65 20.44 -7.51
CA VAL A 401 -5.04 19.10 -7.06
C VAL A 401 -5.23 19.10 -5.55
N SER A 402 -6.32 18.49 -5.08
CA SER A 402 -6.65 18.48 -3.66
C SER A 402 -5.70 17.57 -2.88
N ALA A 403 -5.17 18.07 -1.77
CA ALA A 403 -4.38 17.28 -0.81
C ALA A 403 -5.24 16.46 0.18
N ARG A 404 -6.57 16.47 0.01
CA ARG A 404 -7.52 15.74 0.87
C ARG A 404 -7.51 14.24 0.59
N GLY A 405 -7.95 13.46 1.57
CA GLY A 405 -8.19 12.04 1.40
C GLY A 405 -9.27 11.74 0.37
N VAL A 406 -9.14 10.57 -0.25
CA VAL A 406 -10.09 10.02 -1.21
C VAL A 406 -10.45 8.59 -0.86
N THR A 407 -11.67 8.18 -1.21
CA THR A 407 -12.11 6.80 -0.99
C THR A 407 -11.73 5.95 -2.20
N VAL A 408 -10.78 5.03 -2.02
CA VAL A 408 -10.35 4.11 -3.07
C VAL A 408 -10.99 2.74 -2.88
N ARG A 409 -11.15 1.99 -3.97
CA ARG A 409 -11.67 0.63 -3.91
C ARG A 409 -10.56 -0.33 -3.47
N GLY A 410 -10.65 -0.82 -2.24
CA GLY A 410 -9.74 -1.81 -1.69
C GLY A 410 -9.98 -3.23 -2.21
N ARG A 411 -9.17 -4.16 -1.72
CA ARG A 411 -9.29 -5.59 -2.07
C ARG A 411 -10.67 -6.11 -1.68
N GLY A 412 -11.35 -6.78 -2.61
CA GLY A 412 -12.72 -7.28 -2.38
C GLY A 412 -13.79 -6.20 -2.50
N GLY A 413 -13.45 -5.01 -2.99
CA GLY A 413 -14.40 -3.92 -3.19
C GLY A 413 -14.73 -3.11 -1.93
N VAL A 414 -14.01 -3.34 -0.83
CA VAL A 414 -14.18 -2.57 0.41
C VAL A 414 -13.62 -1.16 0.20
N PRO A 415 -14.39 -0.09 0.43
CA PRO A 415 -13.89 1.27 0.33
C PRO A 415 -12.82 1.53 1.41
N LEU A 416 -11.69 2.11 1.01
CA LEU A 416 -10.59 2.52 1.87
C LEU A 416 -10.42 4.03 1.77
N GLU A 417 -10.40 4.74 2.88
CA GLU A 417 -10.09 6.17 2.91
C GLU A 417 -8.57 6.35 2.88
N CYS A 418 -8.01 6.73 1.74
CA CYS A 418 -6.57 6.93 1.59
C CYS A 418 -6.25 8.43 1.57
N VAL A 419 -5.25 8.85 2.36
CA VAL A 419 -4.87 10.26 2.51
C VAL A 419 -3.44 10.45 1.96
N PRO A 420 -3.21 11.41 1.04
CA PRO A 420 -1.87 11.66 0.48
C PRO A 420 -0.78 11.86 1.53
N LEU A 421 -1.10 12.55 2.63
CA LEU A 421 -0.19 12.77 3.76
C LEU A 421 0.23 11.45 4.43
N LEU A 422 -0.69 10.49 4.56
CA LEU A 422 -0.40 9.17 5.13
C LEU A 422 0.45 8.31 4.20
N GLU A 423 0.20 8.35 2.89
CA GLU A 423 1.02 7.63 1.91
C GLU A 423 2.46 8.17 1.88
N ALA A 424 2.62 9.50 1.94
CA ALA A 424 3.94 10.14 2.03
C ALA A 424 4.71 9.68 3.28
N LEU A 425 4.05 9.60 4.44
CA LEU A 425 4.62 9.10 5.69
C LEU A 425 4.95 7.60 5.63
N SER A 426 4.14 6.82 4.91
CA SER A 426 4.26 5.36 4.81
C SER A 426 5.45 4.90 3.96
N SER A 427 5.98 5.74 3.09
CA SER A 427 7.28 5.49 2.43
C SER A 427 8.41 5.34 3.48
N GLY A 428 8.32 6.10 4.58
CA GLY A 428 9.25 6.09 5.71
C GLY A 428 10.72 6.32 5.34
N SER A 429 11.00 7.01 4.23
CA SER A 429 12.35 7.43 3.85
C SER A 429 12.61 8.84 4.34
N GLU A 430 13.85 9.18 4.73
CA GLU A 430 14.21 10.57 5.06
C GLU A 430 13.95 11.52 3.88
N SER A 431 14.00 11.00 2.65
CA SER A 431 13.67 11.73 1.43
C SER A 431 12.20 12.15 1.31
N SER A 432 11.28 11.64 2.15
CA SER A 432 9.87 12.01 2.12
C SER A 432 9.52 13.22 2.98
N LEU A 433 10.43 13.73 3.82
CA LEU A 433 10.18 14.92 4.64
C LEU A 433 9.83 16.18 3.80
N PRO A 434 10.51 16.46 2.68
CA PRO A 434 10.11 17.55 1.78
C PRO A 434 8.68 17.39 1.27
N LEU A 435 8.28 16.16 0.91
CA LEU A 435 6.93 15.86 0.44
C LEU A 435 5.87 16.08 1.53
N VAL A 436 6.12 15.62 2.76
CA VAL A 436 5.23 15.84 3.91
C VAL A 436 5.06 17.34 4.19
N THR A 437 6.17 18.08 4.20
CA THR A 437 6.16 19.54 4.41
C THR A 437 5.39 20.26 3.31
N LEU A 438 5.56 19.82 2.06
CA LEU A 438 4.86 20.36 0.90
C LEU A 438 3.34 20.14 1.00
N LEU A 439 2.90 18.94 1.35
CA LEU A 439 1.48 18.62 1.53
C LEU A 439 0.83 19.46 2.64
N LEU A 440 1.50 19.60 3.78
CA LEU A 440 1.02 20.44 4.90
C LEU A 440 0.90 21.91 4.49
N LYS A 441 1.87 22.45 3.75
CA LYS A 441 1.80 23.82 3.19
C LYS A 441 0.68 23.98 2.18
N ALA A 442 0.35 22.94 1.44
CA ALA A 442 -0.78 22.91 0.51
C ALA A 442 -2.15 22.69 1.20
N GLY A 443 -2.19 22.67 2.53
CA GLY A 443 -3.42 22.59 3.31
C GLY A 443 -3.93 21.16 3.54
N ALA A 444 -3.06 20.15 3.45
CA ALA A 444 -3.39 18.82 3.96
C ALA A 444 -3.68 18.90 5.46
N ASP A 445 -4.76 18.26 5.91
CA ASP A 445 -5.12 18.24 7.33
C ASP A 445 -4.23 17.23 8.08
N PRO A 446 -3.40 17.67 9.05
CA PRO A 446 -2.51 16.78 9.78
C PRO A 446 -3.24 15.84 10.76
N ASN A 447 -4.55 15.98 10.92
CA ASN A 447 -5.39 15.12 11.74
C ASN A 447 -6.29 14.19 10.92
N GLU A 448 -6.34 14.32 9.59
CA GLU A 448 -7.24 13.52 8.74
C GLU A 448 -6.88 12.02 8.84
N PRO A 449 -7.77 11.20 9.44
CA PRO A 449 -7.48 9.78 9.60
C PRO A 449 -7.64 9.08 8.26
N GLY A 450 -6.81 8.07 8.02
CA GLY A 450 -6.89 7.26 6.80
C GLY A 450 -6.28 5.89 6.96
N VAL A 451 -6.52 5.05 5.98
CA VAL A 451 -6.08 3.68 5.92
C VAL A 451 -4.65 3.63 5.39
N VAL A 452 -3.73 3.09 6.20
CA VAL A 452 -2.37 2.79 5.79
C VAL A 452 -2.31 1.34 5.33
N ARG A 453 -1.85 1.12 4.09
CA ARG A 453 -1.69 -0.20 3.48
C ARG A 453 -0.41 -0.86 3.99
N GLU A 454 -0.53 -1.75 4.97
CA GLU A 454 0.58 -2.61 5.37
C GLU A 454 0.67 -3.84 4.45
N SER A 455 1.90 -4.25 4.13
CA SER A 455 2.18 -5.46 3.34
C SER A 455 1.59 -6.74 3.96
N ASP A 456 1.25 -6.71 5.26
CA ASP A 456 0.82 -7.85 6.07
C ASP A 456 -0.70 -7.96 6.33
N ARG A 457 -1.53 -7.43 5.39
CA ARG A 457 -2.99 -7.66 5.24
C ARG A 457 -3.94 -7.01 6.25
N ILE A 458 -3.46 -6.22 7.21
CA ILE A 458 -4.35 -5.50 8.12
C ILE A 458 -4.29 -4.01 7.78
N ASP A 459 -5.35 -3.55 7.13
CA ASP A 459 -5.61 -2.14 6.88
C ASP A 459 -5.87 -1.44 8.23
N ARG A 460 -5.02 -0.49 8.63
CA ARG A 460 -5.18 0.29 9.88
C ARG A 460 -5.60 1.71 9.57
N ARG A 461 -6.63 2.19 10.25
CA ARG A 461 -7.07 3.59 10.15
C ARG A 461 -6.32 4.42 11.19
N ASN A 462 -5.30 5.14 10.75
CA ASN A 462 -4.41 5.90 11.62
C ASN A 462 -4.46 7.40 11.30
N SER A 463 -4.20 8.21 12.32
CA SER A 463 -3.85 9.61 12.13
C SER A 463 -2.44 9.74 11.52
N PRO A 464 -2.11 10.86 10.85
CA PRO A 464 -0.75 11.14 10.38
C PRO A 464 0.29 11.04 11.50
N LEU A 465 -0.04 11.54 12.69
CA LEU A 465 0.85 11.48 13.85
C LEU A 465 1.11 10.04 14.33
N ALA A 466 0.06 9.20 14.41
CA ALA A 466 0.22 7.79 14.77
C ALA A 466 1.05 7.02 13.72
N THR A 467 0.80 7.30 12.43
CA THR A 467 1.52 6.67 11.32
C THR A 467 3.00 7.04 11.31
N ALA A 468 3.34 8.31 11.53
CA ALA A 468 4.73 8.76 11.66
C ALA A 468 5.46 8.05 12.81
N ILE A 469 4.80 7.85 13.95
CA ILE A 469 5.40 7.12 15.07
C ILE A 469 5.57 5.62 14.72
N HIS A 470 4.54 4.99 14.17
CA HIS A 470 4.53 3.55 13.86
C HIS A 470 5.56 3.15 12.79
N MET A 471 5.59 3.87 11.67
CA MET A 471 6.39 3.49 10.50
C MET A 471 7.89 3.49 10.79
N PHE A 472 8.37 4.50 11.51
CA PHE A 472 9.79 4.63 11.78
C PHE A 472 10.28 3.63 12.82
N HIS A 473 9.45 3.25 13.80
CA HIS A 473 9.84 2.21 14.74
C HIS A 473 9.95 0.82 14.09
N SER A 474 9.09 0.52 13.11
CA SER A 474 9.12 -0.78 12.42
C SER A 474 10.46 -1.03 11.70
N LYS A 475 11.13 0.02 11.22
CA LYS A 475 12.43 -0.07 10.53
C LYS A 475 13.60 -0.18 11.52
N THR A 476 13.47 0.40 12.72
CA THR A 476 14.57 0.63 13.66
C THR A 476 14.77 -0.46 14.69
N ALA A 477 13.76 -1.34 14.86
CA ALA A 477 13.90 -2.59 15.62
C ALA A 477 15.07 -3.48 15.15
N SER A 478 15.66 -3.19 13.97
CA SER A 478 16.82 -3.89 13.42
C SER A 478 18.18 -3.20 13.60
N ALA A 479 18.28 -1.89 13.93
CA ALA A 479 19.58 -1.21 14.05
C ALA A 479 19.57 0.17 14.74
N SER A 480 20.27 0.29 15.89
CA SER A 480 20.92 1.49 16.45
C SER A 480 20.08 2.73 16.84
N THR A 481 20.66 3.57 17.71
CA THR A 481 20.12 4.81 18.29
C THR A 481 19.82 5.94 17.28
N HIS A 482 20.29 5.86 16.03
CA HIS A 482 20.07 6.90 15.01
C HIS A 482 18.62 6.98 14.50
N ALA A 483 17.84 5.95 14.77
CA ALA A 483 16.41 5.86 14.52
C ALA A 483 15.60 7.11 14.89
N THR A 484 15.79 7.63 16.10
CA THR A 484 14.95 8.68 16.69
C THR A 484 15.20 10.05 16.07
N GLU A 485 16.42 10.30 15.57
CA GLU A 485 16.78 11.55 14.89
C GLU A 485 16.02 11.73 13.57
N THR A 486 15.70 10.63 12.88
CA THR A 486 15.01 10.66 11.58
C THR A 486 13.51 10.95 11.68
N VAL A 487 12.88 10.58 12.80
CA VAL A 487 11.42 10.73 13.01
C VAL A 487 11.07 12.14 13.45
N TRP A 488 11.96 12.76 14.22
CA TRP A 488 11.69 14.05 14.85
C TRP A 488 11.25 15.15 13.88
N PRO A 489 11.91 15.33 12.72
CA PRO A 489 11.50 16.33 11.75
C PRO A 489 10.05 16.16 11.26
N PHE A 490 9.59 14.91 11.08
CA PHE A 490 8.20 14.64 10.68
C PHE A 490 7.21 15.01 11.77
N LEU A 491 7.49 14.62 13.02
CA LEU A 491 6.63 14.92 14.16
C LEU A 491 6.55 16.41 14.44
N GLN A 492 7.68 17.12 14.32
CA GLN A 492 7.73 18.57 14.44
C GLN A 492 6.89 19.24 13.35
N ALA A 493 7.12 18.88 12.08
CA ALA A 493 6.35 19.43 10.95
C ALA A 493 4.84 19.22 11.12
N LEU A 494 4.41 18.01 11.51
CA LEU A 494 3.00 17.70 11.75
C LEU A 494 2.41 18.57 12.87
N VAL A 495 3.07 18.64 14.03
CA VAL A 495 2.56 19.39 15.18
C VAL A 495 2.59 20.90 14.95
N GLU A 496 3.61 21.42 14.25
CA GLU A 496 3.67 22.83 13.84
C GLU A 496 2.50 23.23 12.93
N HIS A 497 1.96 22.29 12.14
CA HIS A 497 0.78 22.49 11.30
C HIS A 497 -0.54 22.11 12.00
N GLY A 498 -0.51 21.78 13.30
CA GLY A 498 -1.71 21.55 14.11
C GLY A 498 -2.09 20.08 14.28
N ALA A 499 -1.17 19.13 14.09
CA ALA A 499 -1.40 17.74 14.48
C ALA A 499 -1.64 17.64 16.00
N THR A 500 -2.65 16.87 16.38
CA THR A 500 -3.02 16.62 17.78
C THR A 500 -3.14 15.13 18.05
N CYS A 501 -3.04 14.73 19.32
CA CYS A 501 -3.37 13.38 19.75
C CYS A 501 -4.89 13.22 19.93
N GLY A 502 -5.64 13.24 18.82
CA GLY A 502 -7.10 13.07 18.82
C GLY A 502 -7.57 11.62 19.00
N GLU A 503 -8.86 11.44 19.29
CA GLU A 503 -9.50 10.14 19.55
C GLU A 503 -9.86 9.34 18.27
N GLU A 504 -9.78 9.96 17.08
CA GLU A 504 -10.25 9.38 15.81
C GLU A 504 -9.30 8.32 15.21
N SER A 505 -8.09 8.20 15.76
CA SER A 505 -7.09 7.22 15.33
C SER A 505 -7.35 5.85 15.96
N THR A 506 -7.18 4.75 15.20
CA THR A 506 -7.27 3.40 15.78
C THR A 506 -6.14 3.14 16.77
N GLU A 507 -5.00 3.80 16.59
CA GLU A 507 -3.86 3.74 17.49
C GLU A 507 -3.60 5.10 18.14
N SER A 508 -3.42 5.11 19.46
CA SER A 508 -3.06 6.29 20.24
C SER A 508 -1.57 6.59 20.05
N PRO A 509 -1.20 7.78 19.52
CA PRO A 509 0.18 8.21 19.41
C PRO A 509 0.95 8.10 20.75
N LEU A 510 0.26 8.39 21.86
CA LEU A 510 0.84 8.35 23.19
C LEU A 510 1.10 6.92 23.68
N LEU A 511 0.18 5.98 23.40
CA LEU A 511 0.41 4.56 23.70
C LEU A 511 1.53 3.97 22.83
N LEU A 512 1.64 4.40 21.58
CA LEU A 512 2.77 4.01 20.72
C LEU A 512 4.10 4.54 21.29
N ALA A 513 4.16 5.79 21.75
CA ALA A 513 5.35 6.32 22.42
C ALA A 513 5.72 5.53 23.70
N CYS A 514 4.71 5.10 24.46
CA CYS A 514 4.91 4.22 25.63
C CYS A 514 5.42 2.84 25.22
N LEU A 515 4.88 2.25 24.15
CA LEU A 515 5.31 0.96 23.60
C LEU A 515 6.79 1.01 23.19
N PHE A 516 7.20 2.13 22.61
CA PHE A 516 8.56 2.37 22.13
C PHE A 516 9.52 2.83 23.22
N LYS A 517 9.00 3.03 24.43
CA LYS A 517 9.77 3.42 25.61
C LYS A 517 10.56 4.73 25.43
N ASP A 518 9.98 5.69 24.70
CA ASP A 518 10.61 6.99 24.42
C ASP A 518 10.00 8.10 25.31
N ALA A 519 10.71 8.46 26.37
CA ALA A 519 10.28 9.49 27.32
C ALA A 519 10.24 10.90 26.68
N GLU A 520 11.15 11.21 25.76
CA GLU A 520 11.18 12.53 25.12
C GLU A 520 10.01 12.68 24.15
N LEU A 521 9.67 11.61 23.43
CA LEU A 521 8.47 11.57 22.60
C LEU A 521 7.20 11.77 23.44
N ILE A 522 7.09 11.11 24.60
CA ILE A 522 5.95 11.31 25.53
C ILE A 522 5.85 12.79 25.94
N ARG A 523 6.96 13.41 26.35
CA ARG A 523 6.98 14.83 26.75
C ARG A 523 6.54 15.73 25.61
N PHE A 524 7.05 15.49 24.41
CA PHE A 524 6.69 16.25 23.22
C PHE A 524 5.20 16.12 22.91
N LEU A 525 4.65 14.90 22.88
CA LEU A 525 3.24 14.67 22.59
C LEU A 525 2.33 15.36 23.60
N CYS A 526 2.62 15.25 24.90
CA CYS A 526 1.81 15.92 25.93
C CYS A 526 1.92 17.45 25.86
N LYS A 527 3.13 18.00 25.66
CA LYS A 527 3.36 19.46 25.70
C LYS A 527 3.02 20.18 24.41
N LYS A 528 3.18 19.53 23.25
CA LYS A 528 3.10 20.16 21.93
C LYS A 528 1.93 19.65 21.10
N ALA A 529 1.60 18.35 21.18
CA ALA A 529 0.48 17.76 20.45
C ALA A 529 -0.81 17.64 21.30
N GLY A 530 -0.81 18.16 22.53
CA GLY A 530 -1.98 18.15 23.42
C GLY A 530 -2.40 16.76 23.91
N ALA A 531 -1.47 15.79 23.93
CA ALA A 531 -1.80 14.45 24.42
C ALA A 531 -2.19 14.47 25.89
N ASN A 532 -3.33 13.87 26.21
CA ASN A 532 -3.78 13.69 27.59
C ASN A 532 -3.17 12.40 28.15
N PRO A 533 -2.29 12.45 29.17
CA PRO A 533 -1.66 11.26 29.75
C PRO A 533 -2.66 10.34 30.47
N ARG A 534 -3.90 10.79 30.69
CA ARG A 534 -4.96 10.05 31.36
C ARG A 534 -5.97 9.45 30.38
N ALA A 535 -5.93 9.84 29.12
CA ALA A 535 -6.91 9.40 28.14
C ALA A 535 -6.68 7.93 27.79
N VAL A 536 -7.76 7.15 27.79
CA VAL A 536 -7.72 5.76 27.34
C VAL A 536 -7.45 5.76 25.84
N GLY A 537 -6.29 5.25 25.46
CA GLY A 537 -5.93 5.05 24.07
C GLY A 537 -6.28 3.65 23.60
N LYS A 538 -6.24 3.45 22.29
CA LYS A 538 -6.25 2.13 21.65
C LYS A 538 -4.88 1.83 21.07
N ILE A 539 -4.49 0.57 21.07
CA ILE A 539 -3.33 0.07 20.34
C ILE A 539 -3.74 -1.22 19.64
N CYS A 540 -3.51 -1.30 18.34
CA CYS A 540 -3.72 -2.53 17.59
C CYS A 540 -2.46 -3.37 17.75
N THR A 541 -2.61 -4.64 18.09
CA THR A 541 -1.45 -5.53 18.17
C THR A 541 -0.86 -5.64 16.78
N PRO A 542 0.39 -5.19 16.55
CA PRO A 542 0.93 -5.22 15.22
C PRO A 542 1.01 -6.66 14.73
N SER A 543 0.74 -6.90 13.45
CA SER A 543 1.18 -8.10 12.73
C SER A 543 2.71 -8.07 12.57
N MET A 544 3.44 -7.79 13.64
CA MET A 544 4.88 -7.60 13.59
C MET A 544 5.54 -8.97 13.47
N LYS A 545 6.05 -9.26 12.27
CA LYS A 545 6.98 -10.37 12.01
C LYS A 545 8.17 -10.43 12.99
N PHE A 546 8.48 -9.30 13.66
CA PHE A 546 9.66 -9.13 14.51
C PHE A 546 9.42 -9.36 16.01
N ALA A 547 8.17 -9.45 16.47
CA ALA A 547 7.87 -9.77 17.88
C ALA A 547 6.79 -10.86 18.05
N PRO A 548 6.84 -11.98 17.29
CA PRO A 548 5.74 -12.95 17.22
C PRO A 548 5.36 -13.51 18.60
N ARG A 549 6.32 -13.64 19.53
CA ARG A 549 6.05 -14.28 20.83
C ARG A 549 5.33 -13.41 21.85
N LEU A 550 5.34 -12.07 21.69
CA LEU A 550 4.79 -11.16 22.68
C LEU A 550 3.29 -10.91 22.52
N PHE A 551 2.79 -10.95 21.28
CA PHE A 551 1.45 -10.49 20.95
C PHE A 551 0.48 -11.58 20.51
N ASP A 552 0.93 -12.83 20.33
CA ASP A 552 0.08 -14.00 19.97
C ASP A 552 -1.12 -14.25 20.90
N SER A 553 -1.14 -13.62 22.08
CA SER A 553 -2.20 -13.78 23.09
C SER A 553 -3.03 -12.52 23.36
N MET A 554 -2.66 -11.36 22.80
CA MET A 554 -3.44 -10.15 22.97
C MET A 554 -4.63 -10.12 21.99
N PRO A 555 -5.76 -9.50 22.38
CA PRO A 555 -6.83 -9.23 21.43
C PRO A 555 -6.31 -8.31 20.31
N PRO A 556 -6.89 -8.36 19.10
CA PRO A 556 -6.46 -7.56 17.95
C PRO A 556 -6.37 -6.05 18.24
N SER A 557 -7.20 -5.57 19.19
CA SER A 557 -7.21 -4.20 19.69
C SER A 557 -7.20 -4.20 21.22
N TYR A 558 -6.32 -3.42 21.82
CA TYR A 558 -6.20 -3.23 23.26
C TYR A 558 -6.48 -1.78 23.64
N SER A 559 -7.33 -1.53 24.64
CA SER A 559 -7.68 -0.18 25.12
C SER A 559 -7.24 -0.01 26.57
N CYS A 560 -6.44 1.01 26.86
CA CYS A 560 -5.92 1.30 28.20
C CYS A 560 -5.41 2.74 28.27
N ASP A 561 -5.29 3.28 29.47
CA ASP A 561 -4.53 4.52 29.68
C ASP A 561 -3.01 4.25 29.63
N PRO A 562 -2.19 5.28 29.35
CA PRO A 562 -0.74 5.16 29.25
C PRO A 562 -0.03 4.57 30.47
N LEU A 563 -0.44 4.92 31.71
CA LEU A 563 0.20 4.38 32.90
C LEU A 563 -0.07 2.89 33.04
N SER A 564 -1.33 2.48 32.91
CA SER A 564 -1.74 1.08 32.88
C SER A 564 -1.00 0.32 31.80
N PHE A 565 -0.90 0.89 30.61
CA PHE A 565 -0.18 0.30 29.49
C PHE A 565 1.28 0.00 29.85
N ILE A 566 2.04 0.93 30.45
CA ILE A 566 3.45 0.68 30.80
C ILE A 566 3.58 -0.44 31.84
N PHE A 567 2.68 -0.48 32.82
CA PHE A 567 2.64 -1.58 33.79
C PHE A 567 2.22 -2.90 33.16
N GLU A 568 1.48 -2.86 32.04
CA GLU A 568 0.94 -4.01 31.33
C GLU A 568 1.85 -4.55 30.22
N SER A 569 2.51 -3.66 29.47
CA SER A 569 3.20 -3.91 28.20
C SER A 569 4.63 -4.44 28.36
N VAL A 570 4.96 -5.03 29.52
CA VAL A 570 6.34 -5.47 29.77
C VAL A 570 6.66 -6.72 28.97
N GLY A 571 7.72 -6.63 28.18
CA GLY A 571 8.14 -7.60 27.18
C GLY A 571 8.59 -8.96 27.72
N SER A 572 9.24 -9.70 26.82
CA SER A 572 9.73 -11.07 27.04
C SER A 572 10.59 -11.15 28.32
N LEU A 573 10.73 -12.34 28.92
CA LEU A 573 11.65 -12.60 30.04
C LEU A 573 13.07 -12.00 29.85
N ALA A 574 13.51 -11.84 28.59
CA ALA A 574 14.79 -11.23 28.24
C ALA A 574 14.89 -9.71 28.50
N GLU A 575 13.76 -9.00 28.65
CA GLU A 575 13.70 -7.54 28.84
C GLU A 575 13.66 -7.11 30.32
N TRP A 576 13.58 -8.05 31.26
CA TRP A 576 13.64 -7.77 32.70
C TRP A 576 15.08 -7.62 33.19
N THR A 577 15.91 -6.93 32.40
CA THR A 577 17.20 -6.45 32.85
C THR A 577 17.03 -5.21 33.72
N LYS A 578 18.07 -4.84 34.47
CA LYS A 578 18.06 -3.60 35.25
C LYS A 578 17.76 -2.39 34.36
N GLU A 579 18.37 -2.34 33.16
CA GLU A 579 18.16 -1.24 32.22
C GLU A 579 16.71 -1.19 31.73
N GLY A 580 16.09 -2.32 31.41
CA GLY A 580 14.70 -2.37 30.97
C GLY A 580 13.72 -1.82 32.02
N VAL A 581 13.95 -2.15 33.29
CA VAL A 581 13.15 -1.66 34.42
C VAL A 581 13.40 -0.17 34.68
N GLU A 582 14.64 0.29 34.59
CA GLU A 582 14.99 1.72 34.70
C GLU A 582 14.29 2.56 33.63
N VAL A 583 14.32 2.09 32.37
CA VAL A 583 13.64 2.75 31.25
C VAL A 583 12.14 2.83 31.52
N GLN A 584 11.49 1.72 31.88
CA GLN A 584 10.06 1.71 32.17
C GLN A 584 9.68 2.66 33.31
N TRP A 585 10.46 2.65 34.38
CA TRP A 585 10.23 3.56 35.50
C TRP A 585 10.44 5.03 35.10
N GLY A 586 11.39 5.30 34.21
CA GLY A 586 11.57 6.62 33.60
C GLY A 586 10.32 7.09 32.85
N LEU A 587 9.63 6.20 32.14
CA LEU A 587 8.36 6.51 31.46
C LEU A 587 7.24 6.81 32.46
N VAL A 588 7.12 6.02 33.53
CA VAL A 588 6.13 6.27 34.60
C VAL A 588 6.33 7.65 35.21
N LYS A 589 7.58 8.01 35.57
CA LYS A 589 7.89 9.37 36.05
C LYS A 589 7.49 10.42 35.03
N THR A 590 7.82 10.19 33.76
CA THR A 590 7.54 11.15 32.68
C THR A 590 6.03 11.37 32.52
N LEU A 591 5.20 10.33 32.52
CA LEU A 591 3.75 10.48 32.42
C LEU A 591 3.15 11.20 33.62
N VAL A 592 3.60 10.88 34.84
CA VAL A 592 3.17 11.57 36.06
C VAL A 592 3.56 13.04 36.02
N GLU A 593 4.79 13.34 35.58
CA GLU A 593 5.25 14.71 35.36
C GLU A 593 4.41 15.46 34.31
N MET A 594 3.86 14.76 33.31
CA MET A 594 2.97 15.35 32.30
C MET A 594 1.50 15.45 32.75
N GLY A 595 1.17 15.05 33.99
CA GLY A 595 -0.18 15.15 34.56
C GLY A 595 -0.96 13.84 34.62
N GLY A 596 -0.30 12.69 34.44
CA GLY A 596 -0.88 11.38 34.74
C GLY A 596 -1.18 11.24 36.23
N GLU A 597 -2.36 10.74 36.56
CA GLU A 597 -2.83 10.58 37.94
C GLU A 597 -2.88 9.10 38.30
N PRO A 598 -1.80 8.54 38.86
CA PRO A 598 -1.70 7.12 39.15
C PRO A 598 -2.80 6.63 40.09
N GLU A 599 -3.35 7.53 40.93
CA GLU A 599 -4.41 7.22 41.87
C GLU A 599 -5.74 6.87 41.18
N THR A 600 -6.05 7.57 40.10
CA THR A 600 -7.31 7.39 39.39
C THR A 600 -7.20 6.33 38.31
N GLU A 601 -6.06 6.29 37.61
CA GLU A 601 -5.84 5.41 36.46
C GLU A 601 -5.70 3.95 36.91
N LEU A 602 -4.86 3.70 37.92
CA LEU A 602 -4.56 2.32 38.35
C LEU A 602 -5.62 1.71 39.27
N ALA A 603 -6.52 2.52 39.84
CA ALA A 603 -7.59 2.03 40.70
C ALA A 603 -8.65 1.23 39.92
N GLY A 604 -8.83 1.54 38.62
CA GLY A 604 -9.79 0.86 37.74
C GLY A 604 -9.24 -0.36 36.99
N CYS A 605 -7.92 -0.59 37.03
CA CYS A 605 -7.27 -1.66 36.28
C CYS A 605 -7.62 -3.03 36.87
N ASP A 606 -8.41 -3.81 36.14
CA ASP A 606 -8.58 -5.21 36.45
C ASP A 606 -7.40 -6.03 35.90
N PHE A 607 -6.34 -6.12 36.70
CA PHE A 607 -5.18 -6.99 36.43
C PHE A 607 -5.56 -8.47 36.24
N ARG A 608 -6.81 -8.89 36.52
CA ARG A 608 -7.31 -10.26 36.35
C ARG A 608 -8.07 -10.50 35.05
N SER A 609 -8.72 -9.48 34.46
CA SER A 609 -9.53 -9.65 33.24
C SER A 609 -8.69 -9.77 31.97
N LEU A 610 -7.38 -9.53 32.07
CA LEU A 610 -6.46 -9.70 30.96
C LEU A 610 -6.41 -11.16 30.55
N PRO A 611 -6.44 -11.48 29.24
CA PRO A 611 -6.30 -12.84 28.76
C PRO A 611 -4.99 -13.40 29.29
N SER A 612 -5.07 -14.23 30.33
CA SER A 612 -3.93 -15.01 30.80
C SER A 612 -3.40 -15.75 29.57
N PRO A 613 -2.12 -15.61 29.20
CA PRO A 613 -1.54 -16.37 28.11
C PRO A 613 -1.47 -17.84 28.56
N ALA A 614 -2.62 -18.52 28.50
CA ALA A 614 -2.87 -19.83 29.06
C ALA A 614 -2.02 -20.92 28.38
N SER A 615 -1.25 -20.57 27.34
CA SER A 615 -0.55 -21.54 26.52
C SER A 615 0.98 -21.45 26.48
N ARG A 616 1.71 -20.38 26.89
CA ARG A 616 3.20 -20.46 26.80
C ARG A 616 4.13 -19.49 27.55
N CYS A 617 3.68 -18.39 28.18
CA CYS A 617 4.55 -17.50 28.99
C CYS A 617 3.90 -17.10 30.33
N SER A 618 3.66 -18.08 31.20
CA SER A 618 3.10 -17.90 32.54
C SER A 618 4.17 -17.79 33.63
N SER A 619 5.34 -17.23 33.34
CA SER A 619 6.31 -16.87 34.39
C SER A 619 5.98 -15.48 34.91
N GLY A 620 4.88 -15.41 35.67
CA GLY A 620 4.51 -14.25 36.48
C GLY A 620 5.52 -14.05 37.60
N PHE A 621 6.64 -13.40 37.26
CA PHE A 621 7.42 -12.65 38.24
C PHE A 621 6.69 -11.35 38.48
N SER A 622 6.61 -10.97 39.76
CA SER A 622 5.87 -9.77 40.10
C SER A 622 6.57 -8.54 39.54
N ARG A 623 5.85 -7.83 38.68
CA ARG A 623 6.36 -6.63 37.99
C ARG A 623 6.79 -5.58 39.02
N LEU A 624 5.99 -5.44 40.06
CA LEU A 624 6.29 -4.61 41.21
C LEU A 624 7.48 -5.15 42.03
N ALA A 625 7.59 -6.47 42.22
CA ALA A 625 8.75 -7.06 42.88
C ALA A 625 10.07 -6.81 42.11
N ASN A 626 10.04 -6.83 40.78
CA ASN A 626 11.19 -6.52 39.93
C ASN A 626 11.60 -5.05 40.04
N LEU A 627 10.62 -4.12 39.97
CA LEU A 627 10.85 -2.69 40.19
C LEU A 627 11.53 -2.44 41.55
N ILE A 628 11.04 -3.08 42.61
CA ILE A 628 11.59 -2.96 43.96
C ILE A 628 13.01 -3.56 44.05
N SER A 629 13.20 -4.75 43.49
CA SER A 629 14.43 -5.52 43.66
C SER A 629 15.59 -4.96 42.84
N LEU A 630 15.33 -4.60 41.58
CA LEU A 630 16.39 -4.34 40.59
C LEU A 630 16.84 -2.87 40.56
N VAL A 631 15.97 -1.92 40.89
CA VAL A 631 16.23 -0.48 40.69
C VAL A 631 16.01 0.28 42.00
N LYS A 632 17.09 0.74 42.63
CA LYS A 632 17.04 1.44 43.92
C LYS A 632 16.32 2.79 43.79
N GLU A 633 16.48 3.44 42.64
CA GLU A 633 15.90 4.73 42.27
C GLU A 633 14.37 4.68 42.12
N CYS A 634 13.79 3.47 42.05
CA CYS A 634 12.34 3.28 42.09
C CYS A 634 11.76 3.45 43.48
N ARG A 635 12.56 3.27 44.55
CA ARG A 635 12.11 3.24 45.95
C ARG A 635 11.88 4.65 46.53
N GLY A 636 11.22 5.49 45.75
CA GLY A 636 10.90 6.87 46.10
C GLY A 636 9.42 7.07 46.45
N PRO A 637 9.03 8.33 46.73
CA PRO A 637 7.65 8.69 47.09
C PRO A 637 6.61 8.25 46.05
N LEU A 638 6.96 8.32 44.75
CA LEU A 638 6.05 7.93 43.68
C LEU A 638 5.68 6.44 43.74
N LEU A 639 6.64 5.56 44.02
CA LEU A 639 6.35 4.12 44.16
C LEU A 639 5.54 3.83 45.42
N LEU A 640 5.77 4.56 46.52
CA LEU A 640 4.94 4.47 47.71
C LEU A 640 3.49 4.89 47.43
N GLN A 641 3.30 5.97 46.68
CA GLN A 641 1.98 6.43 46.25
C GLN A 641 1.29 5.35 45.39
N LEU A 642 2.01 4.80 44.41
CA LEU A 642 1.51 3.69 43.58
C LEU A 642 1.10 2.48 44.42
N ILE A 643 1.94 2.04 45.37
CA ILE A 643 1.61 0.92 46.26
C ILE A 643 0.31 1.16 47.02
N ARG A 644 0.06 2.41 47.45
CA ARG A 644 -1.16 2.76 48.19
C ARG A 644 -2.42 2.72 47.35
N VAL A 645 -2.32 2.89 46.04
CA VAL A 645 -3.48 2.92 45.14
C VAL A 645 -3.70 1.56 44.49
N LEU A 646 -2.63 0.88 44.09
CA LEU A 646 -2.68 -0.36 43.33
C LEU A 646 -3.65 -1.37 43.97
N PRO A 647 -4.47 -2.06 43.17
CA PRO A 647 -5.42 -3.01 43.70
C PRO A 647 -4.67 -4.10 44.47
N LEU A 648 -5.28 -4.54 45.58
CA LEU A 648 -4.72 -5.58 46.45
C LEU A 648 -4.32 -6.85 45.67
N THR A 649 -5.01 -7.13 44.57
CA THR A 649 -4.73 -8.23 43.65
C THR A 649 -3.39 -8.09 42.95
N ALA A 650 -2.99 -6.88 42.56
CA ALA A 650 -1.68 -6.57 41.97
C ALA A 650 -0.56 -6.51 43.03
N LEU A 651 -0.86 -6.10 44.27
CA LEU A 651 0.13 -6.15 45.36
C LEU A 651 0.38 -7.56 45.88
N GLN A 652 -0.66 -8.41 45.81
CA GLN A 652 -0.57 -9.79 46.25
C GLN A 652 -0.04 -10.69 45.12
N GLU A 653 -0.48 -10.49 43.86
CA GLU A 653 -0.29 -11.29 42.62
C GLU A 653 -0.52 -12.80 42.77
N GLN A 654 -1.38 -13.50 42.02
CA GLN A 654 -1.55 -14.96 42.19
C GLN A 654 -0.44 -15.79 41.51
N VAL A 655 0.37 -16.54 42.28
CA VAL A 655 1.41 -17.41 41.71
C VAL A 655 0.77 -18.73 41.28
N SER A 656 0.69 -18.97 39.98
CA SER A 656 0.33 -20.28 39.44
C SER A 656 1.52 -21.22 39.52
N PHE A 657 1.46 -22.19 40.43
CA PHE A 657 2.54 -23.12 40.80
C PHE A 657 3.10 -24.00 39.65
N ARG A 658 2.55 -23.94 38.44
CA ARG A 658 2.72 -25.02 37.44
C ARG A 658 4.01 -24.98 36.60
N ARG A 659 4.84 -23.93 36.58
CA ARG A 659 6.06 -23.89 35.71
C ARG A 659 7.17 -22.95 36.25
N LEU A 660 7.83 -23.32 37.34
CA LEU A 660 8.94 -22.56 37.93
C LEU A 660 10.23 -23.36 37.81
N GLY A 661 11.12 -22.97 36.90
CA GLY A 661 12.39 -23.68 36.71
C GLY A 661 13.59 -22.84 36.30
N GLN A 662 13.48 -21.53 36.03
CA GLN A 662 14.59 -20.83 35.34
C GLN A 662 14.97 -19.40 35.75
N ALA A 663 14.30 -18.70 36.69
CA ALA A 663 14.79 -17.39 37.14
C ALA A 663 14.60 -17.18 38.65
N GLY A 664 15.69 -16.84 39.34
CA GLY A 664 15.77 -16.71 40.81
C GLY A 664 15.24 -15.40 41.37
N LEU A 665 14.13 -14.89 40.83
CA LEU A 665 13.47 -13.68 41.31
C LEU A 665 12.25 -14.03 42.18
N ASP A 666 12.05 -13.28 43.26
CA ASP A 666 10.96 -13.51 44.18
C ASP A 666 9.64 -12.99 43.58
N PRO A 667 8.57 -13.81 43.57
CA PRO A 667 7.33 -13.43 42.93
C PRO A 667 6.44 -12.52 43.80
N CYS A 668 6.90 -12.08 44.97
CA CYS A 668 6.09 -11.28 45.89
C CYS A 668 6.72 -9.91 46.14
N PRO A 669 6.01 -8.78 45.87
CA PRO A 669 6.48 -7.43 46.16
C PRO A 669 6.96 -7.23 47.60
N LEU A 670 6.24 -7.81 48.57
CA LEU A 670 6.58 -7.74 49.99
C LEU A 670 7.91 -8.45 50.28
N ALA A 671 8.12 -9.64 49.69
CA ALA A 671 9.37 -10.38 49.82
C ALA A 671 10.54 -9.62 49.18
N ALA A 672 10.32 -9.04 47.99
CA ALA A 672 11.30 -8.19 47.32
C ALA A 672 11.70 -6.97 48.18
N ALA A 673 10.72 -6.24 48.75
CA ALA A 673 10.99 -5.09 49.61
C ALA A 673 11.76 -5.48 50.87
N LEU A 674 11.43 -6.60 51.50
CA LEU A 674 12.17 -7.13 52.64
C LEU A 674 13.61 -7.50 52.24
N LYS A 675 13.82 -8.20 51.12
CA LYS A 675 15.17 -8.58 50.67
C LYS A 675 16.09 -7.39 50.46
N VAL A 676 15.53 -6.28 49.95
CA VAL A 676 16.29 -5.05 49.70
C VAL A 676 16.21 -4.04 50.85
N GLN A 677 15.65 -4.45 51.99
CA GLN A 677 15.49 -3.67 53.23
C GLN A 677 14.79 -2.31 53.02
N TRP A 678 13.76 -2.27 52.16
CA TRP A 678 12.97 -1.06 51.91
C TRP A 678 11.80 -0.96 52.89
N ARG A 679 12.07 -0.39 54.07
CA ARG A 679 11.12 -0.31 55.20
C ARG A 679 9.80 0.37 54.82
N GLU A 680 9.85 1.54 54.20
CA GLU A 680 8.66 2.33 53.87
C GLU A 680 7.75 1.59 52.89
N GLY A 681 8.33 0.86 51.94
CA GLY A 681 7.58 0.04 51.00
C GLY A 681 6.90 -1.16 51.67
N VAL A 682 7.59 -1.79 52.63
CA VAL A 682 6.99 -2.87 53.44
C VAL A 682 5.80 -2.33 54.24
N GLU A 683 5.98 -1.21 54.95
CA GLU A 683 4.92 -0.58 55.74
C GLU A 683 3.71 -0.22 54.87
N ALA A 684 3.92 0.43 53.71
CA ALA A 684 2.84 0.76 52.77
C ALA A 684 2.08 -0.48 52.26
N MET A 685 2.78 -1.57 51.96
CA MET A 685 2.14 -2.84 51.56
C MET A 685 1.34 -3.48 52.71
N LEU A 686 1.84 -3.40 53.94
CA LEU A 686 1.14 -3.91 55.12
C LEU A 686 -0.09 -3.06 55.45
N GLU A 687 -0.01 -1.73 55.35
CA GLU A 687 -1.14 -0.81 55.46
C GLU A 687 -2.27 -1.17 54.48
N ARG A 688 -1.89 -1.56 53.25
CA ARG A 688 -2.83 -2.00 52.22
C ARG A 688 -3.45 -3.37 52.47
N GLY A 689 -2.94 -4.16 53.42
CA GLY A 689 -3.46 -5.49 53.75
C GLY A 689 -2.86 -6.61 52.88
N VAL A 690 -1.63 -6.45 52.38
CA VAL A 690 -0.92 -7.54 51.70
C VAL A 690 -0.73 -8.72 52.66
N CYS A 691 -0.99 -9.94 52.19
CA CYS A 691 -0.96 -11.14 53.03
C CYS A 691 0.47 -11.45 53.52
N VAL A 692 0.67 -11.43 54.85
CA VAL A 692 1.96 -11.68 55.51
C VAL A 692 2.40 -13.15 55.52
N ASN A 693 1.48 -14.07 55.19
CA ASN A 693 1.72 -15.52 55.21
C ASN A 693 2.02 -16.10 53.83
N ARG A 694 2.24 -15.24 52.85
CA ARG A 694 2.42 -15.66 51.48
C ARG A 694 3.83 -16.19 51.27
N LEU A 695 3.93 -17.48 50.99
CA LEU A 695 5.21 -18.14 50.76
C LEU A 695 5.89 -17.61 49.48
N SER A 696 7.12 -17.12 49.60
CA SER A 696 8.03 -16.76 48.50
C SER A 696 8.91 -17.96 48.16
N LEU A 697 9.24 -18.16 46.90
CA LEU A 697 10.17 -19.20 46.46
C LEU A 697 11.58 -18.61 46.43
N SER A 698 12.51 -19.13 47.24
CA SER A 698 13.92 -18.81 47.06
C SER A 698 14.64 -19.90 46.25
N ARG A 699 15.68 -19.50 45.51
CA ARG A 699 16.58 -20.28 44.62
C ARG A 699 16.43 -21.82 44.59
N LEU A 700 15.78 -22.33 43.54
CA LEU A 700 15.88 -23.73 43.06
C LEU A 700 16.98 -23.89 41.99
N SER A 701 18.18 -23.35 42.19
CA SER A 701 19.26 -23.46 41.18
C SER A 701 20.12 -24.72 41.29
N ASN A 702 19.83 -25.62 42.23
CA ASN A 702 20.42 -26.97 42.27
C ASN A 702 19.61 -27.79 43.28
N MET A 703 18.86 -28.80 42.83
CA MET A 703 18.59 -30.08 43.51
C MET A 703 17.27 -30.71 43.02
N SER A 704 17.34 -32.03 42.87
CA SER A 704 16.22 -32.94 42.67
C SER A 704 14.98 -32.55 43.48
N VAL A 705 13.87 -32.32 42.76
CA VAL A 705 12.54 -32.06 43.30
C VAL A 705 12.14 -33.18 44.26
N ARG A 706 12.21 -32.94 45.58
CA ARG A 706 11.51 -33.79 46.57
C ARG A 706 11.21 -33.19 47.93
N HIS A 707 11.67 -31.98 48.30
CA HIS A 707 11.29 -31.38 49.59
C HIS A 707 10.74 -29.95 49.44
N ASN A 708 9.62 -29.72 50.11
CA ASN A 708 8.78 -28.52 50.09
C ASN A 708 9.33 -27.40 51.03
N GLU A 709 10.64 -27.42 51.33
CA GLU A 709 11.22 -26.74 52.51
C GLU A 709 11.87 -25.37 52.24
N ASP A 710 12.03 -24.96 50.98
CA ASP A 710 12.71 -23.69 50.61
C ASP A 710 11.75 -22.54 50.27
N LEU A 711 10.50 -22.63 50.75
CA LEU A 711 9.54 -21.54 50.70
C LEU A 711 9.82 -20.57 51.86
N HIS A 712 10.33 -19.38 51.58
CA HIS A 712 10.56 -18.34 52.59
C HIS A 712 9.27 -17.56 52.84
N SER A 713 8.77 -17.61 54.07
CA SER A 713 7.74 -16.67 54.51
C SER A 713 8.31 -15.24 54.56
N PRO A 714 7.50 -14.19 54.39
CA PRO A 714 7.94 -12.80 54.57
C PRO A 714 8.58 -12.60 55.95
N LEU A 715 8.06 -13.27 56.99
CA LEU A 715 8.65 -13.28 58.33
C LEU A 715 10.07 -13.87 58.33
N ARG A 716 10.28 -15.00 57.64
CA ARG A 716 11.60 -15.61 57.49
C ARG A 716 12.59 -14.66 56.84
N ILE A 717 12.19 -14.01 55.74
CA ILE A 717 13.05 -13.05 55.03
C ILE A 717 13.40 -11.87 55.95
N ALA A 718 12.44 -11.34 56.70
CA ALA A 718 12.68 -10.25 57.65
C ALA A 718 13.69 -10.65 58.73
N LEU A 719 13.58 -11.86 59.28
CA LEU A 719 14.52 -12.40 60.27
C LEU A 719 15.92 -12.65 59.68
N GLU A 720 16.00 -13.28 58.50
CA GLU A 720 17.26 -13.56 57.79
C GLU A 720 18.00 -12.27 57.42
N THR A 721 17.28 -11.21 57.08
CA THR A 721 17.85 -9.90 56.74
C THR A 721 18.04 -8.98 57.95
N GLY A 722 17.72 -9.43 59.17
CA GLY A 722 17.93 -8.70 60.42
C GLY A 722 16.94 -7.56 60.71
N GLN A 723 15.81 -7.49 60.01
CA GLN A 723 14.80 -6.44 60.14
C GLN A 723 13.83 -6.72 61.30
N LYS A 724 14.33 -6.60 62.53
CA LYS A 724 13.64 -6.99 63.77
C LYS A 724 12.31 -6.28 63.99
N GLU A 725 12.24 -4.97 63.74
CA GLU A 725 11.02 -4.19 63.95
C GLU A 725 9.94 -4.62 62.94
N ILE A 726 10.32 -4.86 61.69
CA ILE A 726 9.39 -5.34 60.66
C ILE A 726 8.94 -6.76 60.97
N ALA A 727 9.82 -7.62 61.48
CA ALA A 727 9.43 -8.96 61.93
C ALA A 727 8.38 -8.92 63.06
N ALA A 728 8.50 -7.97 64.00
CA ALA A 728 7.48 -7.73 65.02
C ALA A 728 6.14 -7.33 64.38
N VAL A 729 6.14 -6.35 63.47
CA VAL A 729 4.94 -5.90 62.75
C VAL A 729 4.31 -7.06 61.96
N LEU A 730 5.09 -7.91 61.30
CA LEU A 730 4.59 -9.08 60.59
C LEU A 730 3.91 -10.08 61.55
N LEU A 731 4.49 -10.32 62.72
CA LEU A 731 3.89 -11.18 63.77
C LEU A 731 2.60 -10.58 64.33
N GLU A 732 2.54 -9.27 64.55
CA GLU A 732 1.30 -8.57 64.97
C GLU A 732 0.21 -8.75 63.91
N ARG A 733 0.57 -8.61 62.63
CA ARG A 733 -0.33 -8.77 61.47
C ARG A 733 -0.65 -10.23 61.13
N GLY A 734 -0.25 -11.20 61.95
CA GLY A 734 -0.68 -12.59 61.79
C GLY A 734 0.28 -13.50 61.03
N ALA A 735 1.55 -13.13 60.88
CA ALA A 735 2.54 -14.02 60.28
C ALA A 735 2.69 -15.31 61.09
N ARG A 736 2.66 -16.45 60.38
CA ARG A 736 2.81 -17.79 60.93
C ARG A 736 4.30 -18.06 61.10
N LEU A 737 4.67 -18.41 62.32
CA LEU A 737 6.00 -18.90 62.62
C LEU A 737 6.06 -20.38 62.22
N SER A 738 6.87 -20.72 61.22
CA SER A 738 7.15 -22.12 60.92
C SER A 738 8.25 -22.65 61.84
N PRO A 739 8.32 -23.97 62.09
CA PRO A 739 9.42 -24.57 62.85
C PRO A 739 10.82 -24.26 62.27
N ALA A 740 10.90 -23.95 60.96
CA ALA A 740 12.14 -23.53 60.31
C ALA A 740 12.54 -22.09 60.70
N ASP A 741 11.57 -21.21 60.95
CA ASP A 741 11.80 -19.81 61.35
C ASP A 741 12.29 -19.72 62.80
N GLU A 742 11.93 -20.68 63.65
CA GLU A 742 12.34 -20.74 65.06
C GLU A 742 13.87 -20.74 65.24
N ARG A 743 14.61 -21.34 64.29
CA ARG A 743 16.09 -21.34 64.31
C ARG A 743 16.69 -19.94 64.26
N TRP A 744 15.99 -18.99 63.65
CA TRP A 744 16.43 -17.60 63.51
C TRP A 744 15.96 -16.70 64.66
N VAL A 745 14.97 -17.14 65.44
CA VAL A 745 14.45 -16.41 66.61
C VAL A 745 15.21 -16.76 67.89
N LEU A 746 15.81 -17.95 67.96
CA LEU A 746 16.50 -18.48 69.14
C LEU A 746 17.95 -17.97 69.43
N PRO A 747 18.63 -17.13 68.60
CA PRO A 747 19.90 -16.52 69.03
C PRO A 747 19.69 -15.48 70.15
N SER A 748 20.65 -15.40 71.09
CA SER A 748 20.70 -14.43 72.21
C SER A 748 20.74 -12.94 71.80
N SER A 749 20.62 -12.65 70.50
CA SER A 749 20.69 -11.31 69.89
C SER A 749 19.32 -10.74 69.48
N VAL A 750 18.21 -11.43 69.73
CA VAL A 750 16.86 -10.96 69.41
C VAL A 750 16.29 -10.12 70.59
N PRO A 751 15.63 -8.97 70.35
CA PRO A 751 15.02 -8.17 71.41
C PRO A 751 14.06 -9.01 72.26
N ALA A 752 14.12 -8.85 73.59
CA ALA A 752 13.30 -9.61 74.53
C ALA A 752 11.80 -9.56 74.18
N ASP A 753 11.35 -8.44 73.63
CA ASP A 753 9.96 -8.20 73.21
C ASP A 753 9.55 -9.10 72.03
N LEU A 754 10.41 -9.26 71.01
CA LEU A 754 10.12 -10.15 69.88
C LEU A 754 10.12 -11.62 70.33
N ALA A 755 11.04 -11.99 71.22
CA ALA A 755 11.08 -13.33 71.81
C ALA A 755 9.84 -13.62 72.67
N ALA A 756 9.33 -12.62 73.39
CA ALA A 756 8.08 -12.72 74.15
C ALA A 756 6.87 -12.91 73.23
N MET A 757 6.74 -12.12 72.17
CA MET A 757 5.66 -12.25 71.16
C MET A 757 5.66 -13.62 70.49
N VAL A 758 6.84 -14.15 70.16
CA VAL A 758 6.97 -15.50 69.59
C VAL A 758 6.53 -16.58 70.58
N ASN A 759 6.93 -16.47 71.85
CA ASN A 759 6.52 -17.40 72.90
C ASN A 759 5.01 -17.35 73.19
N GLU A 760 4.39 -16.18 73.08
CA GLU A 760 2.94 -16.01 73.22
C GLU A 760 2.18 -16.64 72.05
N ARG A 761 2.62 -16.39 70.81
CA ARG A 761 2.09 -17.05 69.60
C ARG A 761 2.21 -18.57 69.67
N ARG A 762 3.34 -19.09 70.16
CA ARG A 762 3.58 -20.52 70.39
C ARG A 762 2.52 -21.14 71.32
N LYS A 763 2.23 -20.47 72.44
CA LYS A 763 1.19 -20.91 73.39
C LYS A 763 -0.21 -20.88 72.77
N SER A 764 -0.50 -19.93 71.89
CA SER A 764 -1.80 -19.81 71.20
C SER A 764 -2.01 -20.85 70.07
N GLY A 765 -0.95 -21.19 69.32
CA GLY A 765 -1.01 -22.14 68.20
C GLY A 765 -1.27 -23.57 68.66
N ASP A 766 -0.59 -24.02 69.73
CA ASP A 766 -0.73 -25.35 70.32
C ASP A 766 -2.15 -25.66 70.84
N ALA A 767 -2.96 -24.63 71.11
CA ALA A 767 -4.36 -24.79 71.52
C ALA A 767 -5.30 -25.14 70.34
N THR A 768 -4.93 -24.79 69.11
CA THR A 768 -5.77 -24.99 67.91
C THR A 768 -5.46 -26.29 67.16
N THR A 769 -4.21 -26.73 67.12
CA THR A 769 -3.77 -27.99 66.48
C THR A 769 -4.26 -29.25 67.21
N LYS A 770 -4.55 -29.18 68.51
CA LYS A 770 -5.09 -30.32 69.27
C LYS A 770 -6.57 -30.65 69.01
N LYS A 771 -7.32 -29.83 68.27
CA LYS A 771 -8.77 -30.04 68.07
C LYS A 771 -9.18 -30.57 66.68
N GLN A 772 -8.25 -30.73 65.72
CA GLN A 772 -8.57 -31.13 64.34
C GLN A 772 -8.05 -32.52 63.91
N SER A 773 -7.48 -33.33 64.79
CA SER A 773 -6.96 -34.66 64.46
C SER A 773 -7.96 -35.82 64.67
N LYS A 774 -9.20 -35.72 64.16
CA LYS A 774 -10.10 -36.89 64.01
C LYS A 774 -11.08 -36.74 62.83
N SER A 775 -10.62 -36.90 61.59
CA SER A 775 -11.44 -37.41 60.46
C SER A 775 -10.56 -37.80 59.25
N PRO A 776 -10.90 -38.86 58.48
CA PRO A 776 -10.06 -39.40 57.39
C PRO A 776 -10.20 -38.61 56.08
N PRO A 777 -9.34 -38.85 55.07
CA PRO A 777 -9.18 -37.95 53.93
C PRO A 777 -10.24 -38.21 52.85
N THR A 778 -11.05 -37.20 52.53
CA THR A 778 -11.78 -37.12 51.27
C THR A 778 -11.22 -35.97 50.43
N LYS A 779 -10.76 -36.31 49.23
CA LYS A 779 -10.35 -35.39 48.16
C LYS A 779 -11.37 -34.25 48.01
N THR A 780 -10.95 -32.99 47.99
CA THR A 780 -11.64 -31.93 47.23
C THR A 780 -10.75 -30.69 47.03
N SER A 781 -10.78 -30.23 45.78
CA SER A 781 -10.72 -28.86 45.26
C SER A 781 -10.36 -27.70 46.20
N SER A 782 -9.39 -26.89 45.76
CA SER A 782 -9.16 -25.54 46.23
C SER A 782 -10.36 -24.63 45.89
N SER A 783 -11.12 -24.21 46.89
CA SER A 783 -12.06 -23.08 46.78
C SER A 783 -11.64 -21.97 47.75
N CYS A 784 -11.10 -20.88 47.22
CA CYS A 784 -11.24 -19.56 47.82
C CYS A 784 -12.09 -18.75 46.85
N GLY A 785 -13.39 -18.79 47.07
CA GLY A 785 -14.39 -17.97 46.38
C GLY A 785 -15.60 -17.86 47.29
N ASP A 786 -16.02 -16.62 47.53
CA ASP A 786 -17.30 -16.17 48.06
C ASP A 786 -17.61 -16.36 49.56
N ALA A 787 -17.53 -15.24 50.29
CA ALA A 787 -18.48 -14.90 51.35
C ALA A 787 -18.53 -13.37 51.56
N VAL A 788 -19.20 -12.65 50.65
CA VAL A 788 -19.78 -11.34 50.95
C VAL A 788 -21.28 -11.55 51.04
N SER A 789 -21.86 -11.47 52.26
CA SER A 789 -23.28 -11.14 52.47
C SER A 789 -23.60 -10.86 53.93
N ARG A 790 -24.02 -9.60 54.17
CA ARG A 790 -24.99 -9.12 55.17
C ARG A 790 -24.61 -9.21 56.65
N VAL A 791 -24.05 -8.11 57.16
CA VAL A 791 -24.33 -7.65 58.53
C VAL A 791 -25.33 -6.50 58.42
N SER A 792 -26.52 -6.70 59.00
CA SER A 792 -27.56 -5.68 59.16
C SER A 792 -27.13 -4.66 60.20
N ILE A 793 -27.14 -3.39 59.82
CA ILE A 793 -27.11 -2.25 60.75
C ILE A 793 -28.52 -2.10 61.34
N ARG A 794 -28.66 -2.14 62.67
CA ARG A 794 -29.86 -1.62 63.35
C ARG A 794 -29.63 -0.15 63.75
N PRO A 795 -30.65 0.71 63.63
CA PRO A 795 -30.50 2.15 63.85
C PRO A 795 -30.66 2.50 65.33
N TRP A 796 -29.98 3.57 65.74
CA TRP A 796 -30.33 4.36 66.92
C TRP A 796 -31.12 5.59 66.46
N LYS A 797 -32.29 5.83 67.06
CA LYS A 797 -33.00 7.12 67.19
C LYS A 797 -34.06 7.00 68.29
N PRO A 798 -34.52 8.10 68.92
CA PRO A 798 -34.12 9.50 68.73
C PRO A 798 -32.94 9.92 69.61
#